data_AF-A0A8S4GQR1-F1
#
_entry.id   AF-A0A8S4GQR1-F1
#
_cell.length_a   1.000
_cell.length_b   1.000
_cell.length_c   1.000
_cell.angle_alpha   90.00
_cell.angle_beta   90.00
_cell.angle_gamma   90.00
#
_symmetry.space_group_name_H-M   'P 1'
#
loop_
_entity.id
_entity.type
_entity.pdbx_description
1 polymer ?
#
loop_
_entity_poly.entity_id
_entity_poly.type
_entity_poly.pdbx_seq_one_letter_code
_entity_poly.pdbx_strand_id
1 'polypeptide(L)'
;MASKGGQCVGLSRALMAGFHASAMVLRQPLRARAHSGGRGTPPCLSPCSDRAFCVARVGWRAPCASRGAALAAAQGAANETFPAVVIVESPAKAKKIQKFLGDQYLVIASVGHVRNLPRKSGSVDPERDFAMRWSVQPKAQDIIEGIERVVSSTSELILATDPDREGEAIAWHIAQVLEEHDALAGVNVKRVTFSEVTEGAVLHAMANPRGIDKALVDAYLARVALDYLVGFTLSPVLWQKLPIARSAGRVQSAALRLVVEREREVQRFVPQEFWSVSGVVESERGARAAAQVVTVDGRKANGPGGLHSAAEADGVVERLSDAQLHVARLSTRHVSKNPSPPYVTSTLQQDAYRRLGFASARTMQVAQALYEGRDHPGGGLITYMRTDGTHISPEALEAIRAVIGERYGAAHLPDEPRSYRSKQKNAQEAHEAIRPTDMRRAPDDLARMGLPQDQVALYGIIWRRTVACQMVPSKSKQLGADVATESGDVVLRASASVEVFDGYLRAWRDGGPAAPPPGLSLSSSSIDDTQSGPPSAAGAEALLALREGEPMRLSECGKTQHFTKPPARLNEASLVSLLEELGIGRPSTFAAMCELIQQRGYADKVPGGALVPSDAGRLLTQFLVEYFPDVVNYEFTASMEEKLDEVSAGHVAWRDLLGSFWGPFSARVDEVMQIDRIAAVQAIDKALEDLLGYPVKGGSGSAAAGNGAEASRGGKMPIPGPEGVERTCPSCGTAELKLCVSAKGAWIGCSGYPDCTYALSTFTPGYAGSTVRPLSYPREVGAHSEDGKPIMMKKGPYGPYLEWGELRASINVRRSNPATLSKEQCEEILRIKLEKKAQSEAESDSSSGEVGAPKKRKAAKRPRAKRTPSAYILFCNDARPALLEEHPDWPPTEVIKELAVRWRGIDDEVRAKYEARAQELKEAAAAERGDDGRGKAKAKRAPTAWVLFCNDERPVVRSEQPGLAMGAVTQELARRWRELDDAERARYVAAAEDKKQEMRETAPVA
;
A
#
# COMPACT_ATOMS: atom_id res chain seq x y z
N MET A 1 -11.63 31.86 -56.65
CA MET A 1 -10.40 32.27 -57.37
C MET A 1 -9.30 31.33 -56.88
N ALA A 2 -8.93 30.30 -57.65
CA ALA A 2 -7.79 30.28 -58.59
C ALA A 2 -6.42 30.16 -57.85
N SER A 3 -5.40 29.41 -58.27
CA SER A 3 -5.20 28.27 -59.21
C SER A 3 -3.75 27.74 -58.98
N LYS A 4 -3.25 26.55 -59.34
CA LYS A 4 -3.56 25.46 -60.31
C LYS A 4 -3.12 24.10 -59.66
N GLY A 5 -3.29 22.90 -60.23
CA GLY A 5 -3.92 22.46 -61.47
C GLY A 5 -3.81 20.94 -61.73
N GLY A 6 -4.37 20.51 -62.86
CA GLY A 6 -4.08 19.27 -63.61
C GLY A 6 -4.74 18.00 -63.05
N GLN A 7 -5.82 17.43 -63.62
CA GLN A 7 -5.89 16.71 -64.91
C GLN A 7 -4.80 15.60 -65.01
N CYS A 8 -5.12 14.35 -65.35
CA CYS A 8 -6.00 13.98 -66.47
C CYS A 8 -6.50 12.51 -66.42
N VAL A 9 -7.66 12.25 -67.06
CA VAL A 9 -8.20 10.96 -67.62
C VAL A 9 -8.28 9.71 -66.70
N GLY A 10 -9.36 8.92 -66.66
CA GLY A 10 -10.66 9.01 -67.34
C GLY A 10 -11.18 7.64 -67.84
N LEU A 11 -12.49 7.57 -68.11
CA LEU A 11 -13.24 6.46 -68.74
C LEU A 11 -13.36 5.15 -67.92
N SER A 12 -14.57 4.77 -67.47
CA SER A 12 -15.67 4.09 -68.22
C SER A 12 -15.45 2.56 -68.33
N ARG A 13 -16.47 1.68 -68.29
CA ARG A 13 -17.93 1.86 -68.43
C ARG A 13 -18.69 0.59 -67.95
N ALA A 14 -20.02 0.74 -67.78
CA ALA A 14 -21.06 -0.27 -68.07
C ALA A 14 -21.22 -1.46 -67.07
N LEU A 15 -22.38 -1.63 -66.41
CA LEU A 15 -23.64 -2.26 -66.89
C LEU A 15 -23.43 -3.77 -67.17
N MET A 16 -24.17 -4.75 -66.65
CA MET A 16 -25.59 -4.93 -66.25
C MET A 16 -25.67 -6.26 -65.42
N ALA A 17 -26.73 -6.73 -64.78
CA ALA A 17 -28.10 -6.29 -64.49
C ALA A 17 -28.55 -6.99 -63.17
N GLY A 18 -29.63 -6.52 -62.53
CA GLY A 18 -30.29 -7.27 -61.45
C GLY A 18 -31.58 -7.95 -61.91
N PHE A 19 -32.23 -8.75 -61.06
CA PHE A 19 -33.58 -8.51 -60.51
C PHE A 19 -34.05 -9.64 -59.56
N HIS A 20 -34.87 -9.24 -58.57
CA HIS A 20 -35.97 -9.93 -57.82
C HIS A 20 -36.24 -11.45 -57.88
N ALA A 21 -36.97 -12.10 -56.94
CA ALA A 21 -37.41 -11.81 -55.55
C ALA A 21 -38.24 -13.01 -55.01
N SER A 22 -38.54 -13.06 -53.70
CA SER A 22 -39.68 -13.78 -53.06
C SER A 22 -39.68 -15.33 -53.07
N ALA A 23 -40.27 -16.07 -52.12
CA ALA A 23 -40.88 -15.76 -50.81
C ALA A 23 -40.98 -17.01 -49.87
N MET A 24 -41.25 -16.74 -48.58
CA MET A 24 -41.83 -17.55 -47.49
C MET A 24 -42.23 -19.04 -47.69
N VAL A 25 -41.92 -19.88 -46.67
CA VAL A 25 -42.87 -20.78 -45.95
C VAL A 25 -42.47 -20.89 -44.46
N LEU A 26 -43.42 -21.17 -43.55
CA LEU A 26 -43.29 -21.13 -42.08
C LEU A 26 -43.94 -22.39 -41.42
N ARG A 27 -43.47 -22.76 -40.20
CA ARG A 27 -44.06 -23.68 -39.16
C ARG A 27 -43.90 -25.22 -39.28
N GLN A 28 -43.11 -25.80 -38.35
CA GLN A 28 -43.52 -26.63 -37.16
C GLN A 28 -44.76 -27.58 -37.21
N PRO A 29 -44.92 -28.57 -36.29
CA PRO A 29 -43.94 -29.31 -35.44
C PRO A 29 -44.27 -30.82 -35.16
N LEU A 30 -43.44 -31.49 -34.31
CA LEU A 30 -43.77 -32.60 -33.38
C LEU A 30 -44.44 -33.91 -33.86
N ARG A 31 -43.74 -35.04 -33.63
CA ARG A 31 -44.18 -36.09 -32.67
C ARG A 31 -43.10 -37.14 -32.37
N ALA A 32 -43.17 -37.73 -31.18
CA ALA A 32 -42.26 -38.78 -30.70
C ALA A 32 -43.02 -40.10 -30.47
N ARG A 33 -42.38 -41.25 -30.71
CA ARG A 33 -42.22 -42.37 -29.76
C ARG A 33 -41.65 -43.66 -30.39
N ALA A 34 -40.47 -44.04 -29.92
CA ALA A 34 -40.16 -45.28 -29.18
C ALA A 34 -40.56 -46.70 -29.70
N HIS A 35 -39.51 -47.53 -29.76
CA HIS A 35 -39.38 -48.90 -29.20
C HIS A 35 -40.05 -50.13 -29.84
N SER A 36 -39.20 -51.04 -30.32
CA SER A 36 -38.88 -52.38 -29.74
C SER A 36 -37.68 -52.95 -30.53
N GLY A 37 -36.59 -53.51 -30.00
CA GLY A 37 -36.42 -54.54 -28.95
C GLY A 37 -36.04 -55.87 -29.65
N GLY A 38 -35.08 -56.71 -29.22
CA GLY A 38 -34.14 -56.70 -28.08
C GLY A 38 -33.72 -58.15 -27.69
N ARG A 39 -32.72 -58.28 -26.79
CA ARG A 39 -32.16 -59.51 -26.13
C ARG A 39 -31.06 -60.26 -26.90
N GLY A 40 -29.97 -60.73 -26.27
CA GLY A 40 -29.52 -60.59 -24.87
C GLY A 40 -28.01 -60.89 -24.72
N THR A 41 -27.17 -60.21 -23.90
CA THR A 41 -27.12 -60.02 -22.42
C THR A 41 -26.56 -61.25 -21.64
N PRO A 42 -25.98 -61.13 -20.41
CA PRO A 42 -24.55 -60.85 -20.11
C PRO A 42 -24.07 -61.83 -18.97
N PRO A 43 -23.52 -61.49 -17.77
CA PRO A 43 -22.68 -60.38 -17.22
C PRO A 43 -21.37 -60.87 -16.52
N CYS A 44 -20.45 -60.04 -16.01
CA CYS A 44 -20.42 -59.31 -14.71
C CYS A 44 -19.04 -58.58 -14.59
N LEU A 45 -18.77 -57.51 -13.82
CA LEU A 45 -19.58 -56.59 -12.99
C LEU A 45 -18.82 -55.24 -12.81
N SER A 46 -19.56 -54.18 -12.52
CA SER A 46 -19.17 -52.76 -12.25
C SER A 46 -18.87 -52.52 -10.74
N PRO A 47 -18.82 -51.29 -10.11
CA PRO A 47 -19.03 -49.89 -10.54
C PRO A 47 -17.91 -48.89 -10.06
N CYS A 48 -17.81 -47.57 -10.31
CA CYS A 48 -18.68 -46.43 -10.71
C CYS A 48 -19.51 -45.75 -9.59
N SER A 49 -19.20 -44.49 -9.21
CA SER A 49 -20.17 -43.35 -9.10
C SER A 49 -19.66 -42.08 -8.37
N ASP A 50 -19.64 -40.96 -9.11
CA ASP A 50 -20.24 -39.64 -8.81
C ASP A 50 -19.82 -38.63 -7.70
N ARG A 51 -20.27 -37.39 -7.95
CA ARG A 51 -19.91 -36.08 -7.37
C ARG A 51 -20.63 -35.70 -6.06
N ALA A 52 -20.02 -34.77 -5.30
CA ALA A 52 -20.78 -33.71 -4.60
C ALA A 52 -19.95 -32.42 -4.35
N PHE A 53 -20.62 -31.26 -4.38
CA PHE A 53 -20.09 -29.90 -4.11
C PHE A 53 -19.82 -29.64 -2.61
N CYS A 54 -18.83 -28.79 -2.28
CA CYS A 54 -18.98 -27.78 -1.21
C CYS A 54 -17.87 -26.70 -1.10
N VAL A 55 -18.29 -25.43 -1.24
CA VAL A 55 -17.82 -24.23 -0.50
C VAL A 55 -16.30 -24.02 -0.30
N ALA A 56 -15.66 -23.28 -1.22
CA ALA A 56 -14.31 -22.73 -1.00
C ALA A 56 -14.34 -21.51 -0.06
N ARG A 57 -13.56 -21.57 1.03
CA ARG A 57 -13.51 -20.54 2.09
C ARG A 57 -12.25 -19.68 1.96
N VAL A 58 -12.41 -18.36 2.15
CA VAL A 58 -11.34 -17.35 2.05
C VAL A 58 -10.13 -17.69 2.93
N GLY A 59 -8.92 -17.66 2.35
CA GLY A 59 -7.66 -17.86 3.09
C GLY A 59 -6.42 -17.47 2.27
N TRP A 60 -5.81 -16.33 2.60
CA TRP A 60 -4.58 -15.83 1.98
C TRP A 60 -3.42 -16.84 1.97
N ARG A 61 -2.89 -17.15 0.77
CA ARG A 61 -1.50 -17.57 0.56
C ARG A 61 -0.94 -17.00 -0.74
N ALA A 62 0.13 -16.23 -0.63
CA ALA A 62 0.95 -15.73 -1.74
C ALA A 62 1.97 -16.81 -2.21
N PRO A 63 2.73 -16.61 -3.30
CA PRO A 63 2.76 -17.60 -4.37
C PRO A 63 3.93 -18.60 -4.29
N CYS A 64 3.58 -19.89 -4.30
CA CYS A 64 4.52 -20.99 -4.60
C CYS A 64 4.26 -21.61 -5.99
N ALA A 65 2.99 -21.69 -6.39
CA ALA A 65 2.56 -22.40 -7.60
C ALA A 65 3.12 -21.84 -8.93
N SER A 66 3.35 -20.54 -9.03
CA SER A 66 3.84 -19.91 -10.27
C SER A 66 5.30 -20.29 -10.61
N ARG A 67 6.12 -20.61 -9.61
CA ARG A 67 7.51 -21.07 -9.80
C ARG A 67 7.55 -22.49 -10.35
N GLY A 68 6.76 -23.39 -9.76
CA GLY A 68 6.68 -24.77 -10.20
C GLY A 68 6.22 -24.90 -11.65
N ALA A 69 5.30 -24.04 -12.11
CA ALA A 69 4.85 -24.03 -13.49
C ALA A 69 5.93 -23.56 -14.49
N ALA A 70 6.66 -22.48 -14.17
CA ALA A 70 7.75 -21.99 -15.03
C ALA A 70 8.92 -22.99 -15.10
N LEU A 71 9.29 -23.56 -13.95
CA LEU A 71 10.35 -24.58 -13.86
C LEU A 71 9.95 -25.88 -14.58
N ALA A 72 8.70 -26.33 -14.44
CA ALA A 72 8.21 -27.53 -15.15
C ALA A 72 8.15 -27.34 -16.67
N ALA A 73 7.86 -26.14 -17.17
CA ALA A 73 7.94 -25.84 -18.61
C ALA A 73 9.39 -25.93 -19.11
N ALA A 74 10.34 -25.30 -18.41
CA ALA A 74 11.76 -25.32 -18.77
C ALA A 74 12.43 -26.69 -18.58
N GLN A 75 11.93 -27.53 -17.66
CA GLN A 75 12.44 -28.89 -17.43
C GLN A 75 11.78 -29.95 -18.33
N GLY A 76 10.48 -29.79 -18.66
CA GLY A 76 9.75 -30.72 -19.51
C GLY A 76 10.14 -30.65 -20.98
N ALA A 77 10.50 -29.46 -21.46
CA ALA A 77 10.91 -29.21 -22.84
C ALA A 77 12.34 -29.70 -23.20
N ALA A 78 13.12 -30.20 -22.23
CA ALA A 78 14.55 -30.48 -22.42
C ALA A 78 14.90 -31.63 -23.40
N ASN A 79 13.91 -32.32 -23.96
CA ASN A 79 14.05 -33.36 -24.99
C ASN A 79 13.32 -33.04 -26.30
N GLU A 80 12.73 -31.84 -26.44
CA GLU A 80 11.98 -31.40 -27.63
C GLU A 80 12.70 -30.20 -28.26
N THR A 81 12.95 -30.25 -29.57
CA THR A 81 13.66 -29.18 -30.30
C THR A 81 12.69 -28.15 -30.85
N PHE A 82 12.78 -26.92 -30.36
CA PHE A 82 11.91 -25.81 -30.79
C PHE A 82 12.65 -24.87 -31.75
N PRO A 83 12.04 -24.47 -32.89
CA PRO A 83 12.65 -23.54 -33.85
C PRO A 83 13.03 -22.17 -33.27
N ALA A 84 12.27 -21.69 -32.27
CA ALA A 84 12.52 -20.45 -31.57
C ALA A 84 12.03 -20.50 -30.11
N VAL A 85 12.72 -19.77 -29.22
CA VAL A 85 12.37 -19.63 -27.80
C VAL A 85 11.98 -18.19 -27.52
N VAL A 86 10.87 -17.98 -26.81
CA VAL A 86 10.35 -16.65 -26.43
C VAL A 86 10.42 -16.47 -24.92
N ILE A 87 11.02 -15.40 -24.43
CA ILE A 87 11.12 -15.11 -22.98
C ILE A 87 10.32 -13.86 -22.60
N VAL A 88 9.49 -13.97 -21.56
CA VAL A 88 8.63 -12.87 -21.04
C VAL A 88 8.77 -12.73 -19.53
N GLU A 89 8.38 -11.60 -18.93
CA GLU A 89 8.60 -11.41 -17.49
C GLU A 89 7.65 -12.21 -16.57
N SER A 90 6.45 -12.61 -17.03
CA SER A 90 5.45 -13.26 -16.16
C SER A 90 4.85 -14.58 -16.70
N PRO A 91 4.60 -15.59 -15.83
CA PRO A 91 4.01 -16.88 -16.26
C PRO A 91 2.60 -16.78 -16.85
N ALA A 92 1.83 -15.75 -16.50
CA ALA A 92 0.51 -15.54 -17.07
C ALA A 92 0.62 -15.09 -18.54
N LYS A 93 1.49 -14.11 -18.79
CA LYS A 93 1.83 -13.60 -20.12
C LYS A 93 2.39 -14.73 -21.00
N ALA A 94 3.29 -15.58 -20.45
CA ALA A 94 3.82 -16.75 -21.15
C ALA A 94 2.70 -17.71 -21.60
N LYS A 95 1.80 -18.09 -20.68
CA LYS A 95 0.66 -18.97 -20.99
C LYS A 95 -0.35 -18.37 -21.98
N LYS A 96 -0.40 -17.05 -22.15
CA LYS A 96 -1.20 -16.39 -23.19
C LYS A 96 -0.50 -16.43 -24.54
N ILE A 97 0.75 -15.98 -24.58
CA ILE A 97 1.52 -15.90 -25.83
C ILE A 97 1.75 -17.29 -26.43
N GLN A 98 1.99 -18.31 -25.61
CA GLN A 98 2.05 -19.72 -26.06
C GLN A 98 0.79 -20.15 -26.84
N LYS A 99 -0.39 -19.66 -26.46
CA LYS A 99 -1.65 -19.98 -27.16
C LYS A 99 -1.82 -19.24 -28.48
N PHE A 100 -1.19 -18.07 -28.63
CA PHE A 100 -1.24 -17.27 -29.86
C PHE A 100 -0.21 -17.74 -30.89
N LEU A 101 0.95 -18.22 -30.42
CA LEU A 101 2.06 -18.67 -31.28
C LEU A 101 2.01 -20.17 -31.61
N GLY A 102 1.24 -20.97 -30.86
CA GLY A 102 1.16 -22.42 -31.03
C GLY A 102 2.47 -23.14 -30.70
N ASP A 103 2.64 -24.32 -31.27
CA ASP A 103 3.73 -25.25 -30.91
C ASP A 103 5.06 -24.95 -31.64
N GLN A 104 5.09 -23.94 -32.53
CA GLN A 104 6.30 -23.52 -33.25
C GLN A 104 7.30 -22.73 -32.37
N TYR A 105 6.87 -22.30 -31.18
CA TYR A 105 7.65 -21.49 -30.25
C TYR A 105 7.53 -22.06 -28.85
N LEU A 106 8.61 -22.07 -28.06
CA LEU A 106 8.52 -22.33 -26.62
C LEU A 106 8.53 -21.03 -25.84
N VAL A 107 7.49 -20.75 -25.04
CA VAL A 107 7.36 -19.49 -24.29
C VAL A 107 7.66 -19.68 -22.80
N ILE A 108 8.80 -19.14 -22.35
CA ILE A 108 9.33 -19.25 -20.99
C ILE A 108 9.14 -17.93 -20.22
N ALA A 109 8.93 -17.99 -18.91
CA ALA A 109 8.83 -16.82 -18.05
C ALA A 109 10.07 -16.63 -17.15
N SER A 110 10.71 -15.46 -17.19
CA SER A 110 11.85 -15.12 -16.32
C SER A 110 11.45 -14.90 -14.86
N VAL A 111 10.17 -14.60 -14.60
CA VAL A 111 9.62 -14.22 -13.29
C VAL A 111 10.24 -12.90 -12.76
N GLY A 112 10.46 -11.96 -13.67
CA GLY A 112 11.00 -10.62 -13.42
C GLY A 112 12.51 -10.52 -13.64
N HIS A 113 13.18 -9.67 -12.85
CA HIS A 113 14.62 -9.46 -12.89
C HIS A 113 15.42 -10.70 -12.47
N VAL A 114 16.32 -11.15 -13.33
CA VAL A 114 17.18 -12.34 -13.11
C VAL A 114 18.46 -12.02 -12.35
N ARG A 115 19.02 -10.81 -12.54
CA ARG A 115 20.17 -10.26 -11.80
C ARG A 115 19.74 -9.19 -10.81
N ASN A 116 20.64 -8.77 -9.93
CA ASN A 116 20.58 -7.53 -9.16
C ASN A 116 21.99 -7.13 -8.69
N LEU A 117 22.14 -5.89 -8.22
CA LEU A 117 23.32 -5.50 -7.44
C LEU A 117 23.33 -6.26 -6.10
N PRO A 118 24.48 -6.81 -5.66
CA PRO A 118 24.64 -7.34 -4.32
C PRO A 118 24.26 -6.33 -3.24
N ARG A 119 23.67 -6.80 -2.15
CA ARG A 119 23.34 -5.96 -0.98
C ARG A 119 24.55 -5.71 -0.08
N LYS A 120 25.66 -5.26 -0.68
CA LYS A 120 26.95 -4.98 -0.04
C LYS A 120 27.56 -3.72 -0.65
N SER A 121 28.38 -3.01 0.12
CA SER A 121 29.15 -1.86 -0.38
C SER A 121 30.05 -2.25 -1.56
N GLY A 122 30.38 -1.28 -2.43
CA GLY A 122 31.23 -1.49 -3.61
C GLY A 122 30.59 -2.29 -4.75
N SER A 123 29.24 -2.36 -4.84
CA SER A 123 28.54 -2.98 -5.98
C SER A 123 28.41 -2.05 -7.19
N VAL A 124 28.60 -0.74 -6.99
CA VAL A 124 28.85 0.28 -8.02
C VAL A 124 30.18 0.93 -7.64
N ASP A 125 31.08 1.08 -8.60
CA ASP A 125 32.47 1.51 -8.39
C ASP A 125 32.75 2.83 -9.15
N PRO A 126 32.63 4.01 -8.48
CA PRO A 126 32.81 5.30 -9.13
C PRO A 126 34.23 5.55 -9.65
N GLU A 127 35.26 4.93 -9.07
CA GLU A 127 36.65 5.06 -9.51
C GLU A 127 36.90 4.31 -10.82
N ARG A 128 36.07 3.31 -11.12
CA ARG A 128 36.13 2.50 -12.34
C ARG A 128 34.93 2.78 -13.24
N ASP A 129 34.69 4.06 -13.53
CA ASP A 129 33.69 4.48 -14.53
C ASP A 129 32.28 3.90 -14.22
N PHE A 130 31.92 3.95 -12.93
CA PHE A 130 30.67 3.42 -12.37
C PHE A 130 30.42 1.92 -12.64
N ALA A 131 31.48 1.13 -12.83
CA ALA A 131 31.39 -0.31 -13.06
C ALA A 131 30.52 -1.02 -12.03
N MET A 132 29.56 -1.82 -12.51
CA MET A 132 28.55 -2.48 -11.68
C MET A 132 28.82 -3.97 -11.56
N ARG A 133 28.80 -4.48 -10.33
CA ARG A 133 28.93 -5.91 -10.04
C ARG A 133 27.56 -6.53 -9.96
N TRP A 134 27.23 -7.42 -10.89
CA TRP A 134 25.95 -8.10 -10.95
C TRP A 134 26.00 -9.49 -10.33
N SER A 135 24.90 -9.90 -9.69
CA SER A 135 24.74 -11.26 -9.16
C SER A 135 23.39 -11.82 -9.61
N VAL A 136 23.40 -13.04 -10.15
CA VAL A 136 22.16 -13.80 -10.44
C VAL A 136 21.43 -14.03 -9.12
N GLN A 137 20.14 -13.71 -9.07
CA GLN A 137 19.38 -13.86 -7.84
C GLN A 137 19.19 -15.36 -7.53
N PRO A 138 19.34 -15.83 -6.26
CA PRO A 138 19.16 -17.24 -5.91
C PRO A 138 17.77 -17.82 -6.23
N LYS A 139 16.83 -16.95 -6.55
CA LYS A 139 15.45 -17.24 -6.93
C LYS A 139 15.24 -17.43 -8.43
N ALA A 140 16.25 -17.14 -9.23
CA ALA A 140 16.28 -17.14 -10.69
C ALA A 140 17.31 -18.11 -11.27
N GLN A 141 18.22 -18.70 -10.46
CA GLN A 141 19.21 -19.69 -10.90
C GLN A 141 18.56 -20.86 -11.65
N ASP A 142 17.63 -21.58 -11.01
CA ASP A 142 16.88 -22.69 -11.63
C ASP A 142 16.17 -22.31 -12.95
N ILE A 143 15.80 -21.04 -13.11
CA ILE A 143 15.10 -20.51 -14.30
C ILE A 143 16.12 -20.22 -15.41
N ILE A 144 17.25 -19.60 -15.07
CA ILE A 144 18.35 -19.28 -15.98
C ILE A 144 18.97 -20.58 -16.54
N GLU A 145 19.31 -21.54 -15.69
CA GLU A 145 19.79 -22.86 -16.14
C GLU A 145 18.75 -23.60 -17.01
N GLY A 146 17.45 -23.37 -16.74
CA GLY A 146 16.36 -23.87 -17.57
C GLY A 146 16.31 -23.22 -18.95
N ILE A 147 16.53 -21.90 -19.03
CA ILE A 147 16.60 -21.15 -20.28
C ILE A 147 17.83 -21.60 -21.09
N GLU A 148 19.01 -21.70 -20.47
CA GLU A 148 20.28 -22.10 -21.13
C GLU A 148 20.16 -23.45 -21.84
N ARG A 149 19.60 -24.46 -21.17
CA ARG A 149 19.41 -25.81 -21.73
C ARG A 149 18.50 -25.84 -22.96
N VAL A 150 17.54 -24.93 -23.05
CA VAL A 150 16.66 -24.81 -24.22
C VAL A 150 17.31 -23.94 -25.29
N VAL A 151 17.90 -22.80 -24.93
CA VAL A 151 18.48 -21.82 -25.87
C VAL A 151 19.68 -22.40 -26.63
N SER A 152 20.49 -23.27 -26.00
CA SER A 152 21.56 -24.01 -26.67
C SER A 152 21.08 -25.04 -27.72
N SER A 153 19.78 -25.31 -27.79
CA SER A 153 19.15 -26.25 -28.74
C SER A 153 18.32 -25.58 -29.85
N THR A 154 18.30 -24.24 -29.91
CA THR A 154 17.50 -23.46 -30.86
C THR A 154 18.36 -22.53 -31.71
N SER A 155 17.84 -22.10 -32.87
CA SER A 155 18.48 -21.09 -33.71
C SER A 155 18.10 -19.65 -33.36
N GLU A 156 17.03 -19.44 -32.59
CA GLU A 156 16.46 -18.10 -32.38
C GLU A 156 15.93 -17.89 -30.94
N LEU A 157 16.36 -16.77 -30.33
CA LEU A 157 15.92 -16.31 -29.02
C LEU A 157 15.18 -14.97 -29.17
N ILE A 158 13.92 -14.92 -28.73
CA ILE A 158 13.06 -13.74 -28.78
C ILE A 158 12.78 -13.23 -27.37
N LEU A 159 13.18 -12.00 -27.08
CA LEU A 159 12.96 -11.31 -25.81
C LEU A 159 11.70 -10.45 -25.91
N ALA A 160 10.63 -10.86 -25.24
CA ALA A 160 9.28 -10.29 -25.30
C ALA A 160 8.81 -9.71 -23.94
N THR A 161 9.75 -9.08 -23.22
CA THR A 161 9.48 -8.32 -21.99
C THR A 161 8.63 -7.08 -22.25
N ASP A 162 8.07 -6.49 -21.19
CA ASP A 162 7.32 -5.23 -21.25
C ASP A 162 8.07 -4.08 -21.99
N PRO A 163 7.35 -3.08 -22.53
CA PRO A 163 7.93 -2.03 -23.35
C PRO A 163 8.62 -0.89 -22.58
N ASP A 164 8.72 -0.95 -21.25
CA ASP A 164 9.41 0.07 -20.44
C ASP A 164 10.92 -0.21 -20.28
N ARG A 165 11.67 0.79 -19.78
CA ARG A 165 13.12 0.66 -19.50
C ARG A 165 13.47 -0.49 -18.55
N GLU A 166 12.55 -0.89 -17.66
CA GLU A 166 12.72 -2.06 -16.79
C GLU A 166 12.63 -3.35 -17.60
N GLY A 167 11.65 -3.47 -18.51
CA GLY A 167 11.52 -4.58 -19.44
C GLY A 167 12.73 -4.69 -20.39
N GLU A 168 13.27 -3.57 -20.88
CA GLU A 168 14.48 -3.55 -21.68
C GLU A 168 15.71 -4.03 -20.89
N ALA A 169 15.85 -3.58 -19.64
CA ALA A 169 16.91 -4.04 -18.75
C ALA A 169 16.80 -5.53 -18.37
N ILE A 170 15.59 -6.07 -18.24
CA ILE A 170 15.38 -7.51 -18.04
C ILE A 170 15.84 -8.28 -19.29
N ALA A 171 15.48 -7.82 -20.50
CA ALA A 171 15.93 -8.43 -21.75
C ALA A 171 17.47 -8.41 -21.87
N TRP A 172 18.09 -7.26 -21.61
CA TRP A 172 19.56 -7.12 -21.58
C TRP A 172 20.22 -8.03 -20.55
N HIS A 173 19.72 -8.07 -19.31
CA HIS A 173 20.27 -8.93 -18.26
C HIS A 173 20.19 -10.43 -18.60
N ILE A 174 19.12 -10.86 -19.29
CA ILE A 174 18.99 -12.25 -19.72
C ILE A 174 20.01 -12.53 -20.84
N ALA A 175 20.06 -11.69 -21.87
CA ALA A 175 21.04 -11.84 -22.95
C ALA A 175 22.49 -11.91 -22.43
N GLN A 176 22.88 -11.00 -21.54
CA GLN A 176 24.22 -10.96 -20.97
C GLN A 176 24.56 -12.17 -20.11
N VAL A 177 23.61 -12.75 -19.36
CA VAL A 177 23.90 -13.98 -18.58
C VAL A 177 24.08 -15.18 -19.51
N LEU A 178 23.27 -15.28 -20.56
CA LEU A 178 23.41 -16.35 -21.56
C LEU A 178 24.69 -16.19 -22.37
N GLU A 179 25.14 -14.95 -22.64
CA GLU A 179 26.42 -14.63 -23.27
C GLU A 179 27.62 -14.97 -22.36
N GLU A 180 27.58 -14.57 -21.08
CA GLU A 180 28.59 -14.91 -20.06
C GLU A 180 28.74 -16.43 -19.85
N HIS A 181 27.69 -17.21 -20.15
CA HIS A 181 27.67 -18.67 -20.04
C HIS A 181 27.86 -19.40 -21.40
N ASP A 182 28.22 -18.68 -22.47
CA ASP A 182 28.43 -19.20 -23.84
C ASP A 182 27.21 -19.91 -24.46
N ALA A 183 26.01 -19.67 -23.93
CA ALA A 183 24.77 -20.30 -24.35
C ALA A 183 24.12 -19.65 -25.60
N LEU A 184 24.69 -18.55 -26.11
CA LEU A 184 24.22 -17.83 -27.30
C LEU A 184 25.02 -18.13 -28.58
N ALA A 185 25.99 -19.03 -28.54
CA ALA A 185 26.82 -19.38 -29.68
C ALA A 185 25.97 -19.87 -30.87
N GLY A 186 25.88 -19.07 -31.93
CA GLY A 186 25.06 -19.37 -33.12
C GLY A 186 23.56 -19.03 -33.02
N VAL A 187 23.11 -18.46 -31.90
CA VAL A 187 21.69 -18.10 -31.66
C VAL A 187 21.42 -16.65 -32.07
N ASN A 188 20.40 -16.44 -32.90
CA ASN A 188 19.96 -15.08 -33.26
C ASN A 188 19.08 -14.47 -32.14
N VAL A 189 19.54 -13.40 -31.50
CA VAL A 189 18.80 -12.72 -30.42
C VAL A 189 17.99 -11.55 -30.98
N LYS A 190 16.67 -11.61 -30.81
CA LYS A 190 15.71 -10.59 -31.24
C LYS A 190 14.94 -10.02 -30.05
N ARG A 191 14.51 -8.76 -30.15
CA ARG A 191 13.71 -8.05 -29.14
C ARG A 191 12.37 -7.63 -29.75
N VAL A 192 11.28 -7.99 -29.07
CA VAL A 192 9.90 -7.76 -29.52
C VAL A 192 9.12 -7.03 -28.42
N THR A 193 8.39 -5.96 -28.77
CA THR A 193 7.60 -5.13 -27.86
C THR A 193 6.16 -4.97 -28.35
N PHE A 194 5.20 -4.98 -27.42
CA PHE A 194 3.79 -4.72 -27.68
C PHE A 194 3.16 -3.99 -26.48
N SER A 195 2.20 -3.10 -26.76
CA SER A 195 1.50 -2.31 -25.73
C SER A 195 0.24 -3.00 -25.18
N GLU A 196 -0.18 -4.13 -25.77
CA GLU A 196 -1.31 -4.94 -25.32
C GLU A 196 -1.09 -6.43 -25.62
N VAL A 197 -1.62 -7.31 -24.76
CA VAL A 197 -1.45 -8.77 -24.88
C VAL A 197 -2.62 -9.38 -25.68
N THR A 198 -2.79 -8.95 -26.93
CA THR A 198 -3.76 -9.49 -27.88
C THR A 198 -3.07 -10.35 -28.95
N GLU A 199 -3.81 -11.28 -29.55
CA GLU A 199 -3.27 -12.18 -30.58
C GLU A 199 -2.70 -11.41 -31.78
N GLY A 200 -3.46 -10.43 -32.30
CA GLY A 200 -3.01 -9.58 -33.40
C GLY A 200 -1.78 -8.74 -33.06
N ALA A 201 -1.74 -8.10 -31.87
CA ALA A 201 -0.59 -7.30 -31.46
C ALA A 201 0.68 -8.16 -31.27
N VAL A 202 0.54 -9.35 -30.68
CA VAL A 202 1.66 -10.29 -30.50
C VAL A 202 2.18 -10.80 -31.84
N LEU A 203 1.32 -11.22 -32.77
CA LEU A 203 1.72 -11.67 -34.10
C LEU A 203 2.39 -10.55 -34.92
N HIS A 204 1.82 -9.34 -34.90
CA HIS A 204 2.43 -8.17 -35.55
C HIS A 204 3.81 -7.84 -34.97
N ALA A 205 3.98 -7.94 -33.64
CA ALA A 205 5.24 -7.67 -32.98
C ALA A 205 6.29 -8.75 -33.30
N MET A 206 5.91 -10.04 -33.39
CA MET A 206 6.81 -11.11 -33.84
C MET A 206 7.26 -10.94 -35.29
N ALA A 207 6.42 -10.37 -36.15
CA ALA A 207 6.79 -10.06 -37.54
C ALA A 207 7.74 -8.84 -37.67
N ASN A 208 7.84 -7.99 -36.64
CA ASN A 208 8.64 -6.75 -36.65
C ASN A 208 9.62 -6.69 -35.46
N PRO A 209 10.59 -7.62 -35.37
CA PRO A 209 11.60 -7.63 -34.31
C PRO A 209 12.60 -6.48 -34.47
N ARG A 210 13.15 -6.02 -33.34
CA ARG A 210 14.25 -5.05 -33.25
C ARG A 210 15.43 -5.61 -32.46
N GLY A 211 16.53 -4.85 -32.38
CA GLY A 211 17.60 -5.08 -31.41
C GLY A 211 17.22 -4.58 -30.00
N ILE A 212 18.01 -4.94 -28.99
CA ILE A 212 17.91 -4.36 -27.65
C ILE A 212 18.30 -2.87 -27.73
N ASP A 213 17.50 -2.00 -27.14
CA ASP A 213 17.75 -0.56 -27.13
C ASP A 213 18.76 -0.21 -26.03
N LYS A 214 19.97 0.16 -26.45
CA LYS A 214 21.05 0.51 -25.54
C LYS A 214 20.75 1.78 -24.73
N ALA A 215 20.05 2.77 -25.28
CA ALA A 215 19.78 4.03 -24.57
C ALA A 215 18.81 3.80 -23.39
N LEU A 216 17.78 2.98 -23.60
CA LEU A 216 16.87 2.55 -22.53
C LEU A 216 17.61 1.74 -21.43
N VAL A 217 18.55 0.87 -21.81
CA VAL A 217 19.40 0.12 -20.86
C VAL A 217 20.34 1.07 -20.10
N ASP A 218 21.03 1.98 -20.78
CA ASP A 218 21.92 2.97 -20.17
C ASP A 218 21.17 3.89 -19.19
N ALA A 219 19.91 4.25 -19.49
CA ALA A 219 19.04 5.01 -18.58
C ALA A 219 18.62 4.20 -17.34
N TYR A 220 18.31 2.92 -17.49
CA TYR A 220 18.09 2.01 -16.36
C TYR A 220 19.37 1.88 -15.51
N LEU A 221 20.54 1.72 -16.13
CA LEU A 221 21.83 1.62 -15.45
C LEU A 221 22.13 2.89 -14.63
N ALA A 222 22.04 4.08 -15.23
CA ALA A 222 22.21 5.34 -14.50
C ALA A 222 21.23 5.44 -13.32
N ARG A 223 19.95 5.09 -13.52
CA ARG A 223 18.97 5.11 -12.44
C ARG A 223 19.35 4.18 -11.28
N VAL A 224 19.69 2.94 -11.58
CA VAL A 224 20.04 1.92 -10.57
C VAL A 224 21.32 2.30 -9.83
N ALA A 225 22.34 2.79 -10.55
CA ALA A 225 23.56 3.29 -9.95
C ALA A 225 23.30 4.51 -9.05
N LEU A 226 22.54 5.50 -9.52
CA LEU A 226 22.19 6.70 -8.77
C LEU A 226 21.44 6.36 -7.46
N ASP A 227 20.38 5.56 -7.55
CA ASP A 227 19.57 5.17 -6.40
C ASP A 227 20.39 4.26 -5.43
N TYR A 228 21.32 3.44 -5.93
CA TYR A 228 22.29 2.67 -5.12
C TYR A 228 23.28 3.58 -4.40
N LEU A 229 23.95 4.49 -5.12
CA LEU A 229 24.99 5.39 -4.60
C LEU A 229 24.41 6.25 -3.47
N VAL A 230 23.28 6.92 -3.71
CA VAL A 230 22.59 7.72 -2.67
C VAL A 230 22.19 6.88 -1.46
N GLY A 231 21.63 5.68 -1.69
CA GLY A 231 21.14 4.83 -0.62
C GLY A 231 22.25 4.26 0.27
N PHE A 232 23.33 3.76 -0.33
CA PHE A 232 24.42 3.11 0.39
C PHE A 232 25.38 4.09 1.09
N THR A 233 25.53 5.33 0.61
CA THR A 233 26.39 6.34 1.27
C THR A 233 25.67 7.09 2.39
N LEU A 234 24.38 7.44 2.21
CA LEU A 234 23.62 8.11 3.26
C LEU A 234 23.26 7.18 4.41
N SER A 235 23.11 5.88 4.19
CA SER A 235 22.70 4.96 5.26
C SER A 235 23.69 4.92 6.44
N PRO A 236 25.02 4.79 6.25
CA PRO A 236 26.01 4.97 7.31
C PRO A 236 25.93 6.32 8.04
N VAL A 237 25.78 7.42 7.29
CA VAL A 237 25.63 8.77 7.87
C VAL A 237 24.42 8.81 8.80
N LEU A 238 23.27 8.31 8.34
CA LEU A 238 22.05 8.23 9.14
C LEU A 238 22.22 7.34 10.38
N TRP A 239 22.86 6.18 10.27
CA TRP A 239 23.06 5.30 11.43
C TRP A 239 23.96 5.95 12.49
N GLN A 240 24.97 6.73 12.08
CA GLN A 240 25.87 7.41 13.01
C GLN A 240 25.28 8.71 13.59
N LYS A 241 24.65 9.56 12.76
CA LYS A 241 24.17 10.89 13.18
C LYS A 241 22.70 10.89 13.63
N LEU A 242 21.84 10.10 12.99
CA LEU A 242 20.39 10.08 13.22
C LEU A 242 19.81 8.64 13.30
N PRO A 243 20.19 7.83 14.31
CA PRO A 243 19.94 6.38 14.33
C PRO A 243 18.47 5.93 14.35
N ILE A 244 17.52 6.86 14.52
CA ILE A 244 16.09 6.62 14.35
C ILE A 244 15.71 6.39 12.86
N ALA A 245 16.50 6.94 11.93
CA ALA A 245 16.34 6.75 10.50
C ALA A 245 17.28 5.64 9.98
N ARG A 246 16.77 4.76 9.12
CA ARG A 246 17.50 3.58 8.62
C ARG A 246 18.02 3.71 7.19
N SER A 247 17.41 4.54 6.36
CA SER A 247 17.76 4.68 4.93
C SER A 247 17.09 5.90 4.31
N ALA A 248 17.84 6.69 3.55
CA ALA A 248 17.32 7.70 2.63
C ALA A 248 17.45 7.23 1.17
N GLY A 249 16.74 7.90 0.28
CA GLY A 249 16.87 7.74 -1.16
C GLY A 249 16.18 8.92 -1.84
N ARG A 250 16.76 9.45 -2.92
CA ARG A 250 16.36 10.71 -3.59
C ARG A 250 14.83 10.89 -3.70
N VAL A 251 14.15 10.02 -4.46
CA VAL A 251 12.69 10.10 -4.68
C VAL A 251 11.89 9.79 -3.40
N GLN A 252 12.35 8.84 -2.57
CA GLN A 252 11.69 8.47 -1.31
C GLN A 252 11.65 9.65 -0.33
N SER A 253 12.78 10.35 -0.20
CA SER A 253 12.94 11.48 0.71
C SER A 253 12.17 12.71 0.22
N ALA A 254 12.14 12.98 -1.09
CA ALA A 254 11.29 14.02 -1.67
C ALA A 254 9.78 13.75 -1.42
N ALA A 255 9.32 12.51 -1.63
CA ALA A 255 7.94 12.11 -1.35
C ALA A 255 7.57 12.23 0.14
N LEU A 256 8.49 11.86 1.03
CA LEU A 256 8.32 12.03 2.48
C LEU A 256 8.27 13.52 2.87
N ARG A 257 9.11 14.36 2.26
CA ARG A 257 9.16 15.80 2.50
C ARG A 257 7.81 16.47 2.22
N LEU A 258 7.14 16.11 1.12
CA LEU A 258 5.78 16.62 0.80
C LEU A 258 4.75 16.30 1.91
N VAL A 259 4.83 15.10 2.49
CA VAL A 259 3.97 14.68 3.61
C VAL A 259 4.32 15.44 4.91
N VAL A 260 5.60 15.71 5.15
CA VAL A 260 6.07 16.52 6.29
C VAL A 260 5.68 17.98 6.17
N GLU A 261 5.85 18.60 4.99
CA GLU A 261 5.50 19.99 4.75
C GLU A 261 3.99 20.23 4.83
N ARG A 262 3.15 19.36 4.24
CA ARG A 262 1.69 19.43 4.42
C ARG A 262 1.29 19.31 5.89
N GLU A 263 1.93 18.44 6.67
CA GLU A 263 1.61 18.34 8.09
C GLU A 263 2.07 19.58 8.88
N ARG A 264 3.18 20.22 8.48
CA ARG A 264 3.60 21.53 9.04
C ARG A 264 2.60 22.62 8.74
N GLU A 265 2.06 22.68 7.52
CA GLU A 265 0.97 23.61 7.15
C GLU A 265 -0.27 23.38 8.03
N VAL A 266 -0.70 22.12 8.18
CA VAL A 266 -1.84 21.74 9.03
C VAL A 266 -1.62 22.10 10.50
N GLN A 267 -0.38 21.98 10.99
CA GLN A 267 -0.01 22.27 12.38
C GLN A 267 0.08 23.77 12.66
N ARG A 268 0.63 24.56 11.74
CA ARG A 268 0.77 26.03 11.86
C ARG A 268 -0.51 26.81 11.54
N PHE A 269 -1.51 26.14 10.98
CA PHE A 269 -2.77 26.77 10.59
C PHE A 269 -3.59 27.25 11.79
N VAL A 270 -3.84 28.56 11.85
CA VAL A 270 -4.75 29.18 12.83
C VAL A 270 -6.12 29.36 12.18
N PRO A 271 -7.19 28.70 12.66
CA PRO A 271 -8.53 28.92 12.14
C PRO A 271 -9.01 30.35 12.39
N GLN A 272 -9.47 31.01 11.33
CA GLN A 272 -10.15 32.29 11.38
C GLN A 272 -11.66 32.06 11.40
N GLU A 273 -12.35 32.77 12.28
CA GLU A 273 -13.80 32.81 12.35
C GLU A 273 -14.37 33.64 11.19
N PHE A 274 -15.47 33.18 10.61
CA PHE A 274 -16.29 33.98 9.70
C PHE A 274 -17.75 33.52 9.77
N TRP A 275 -18.66 34.41 9.40
CA TRP A 275 -20.10 34.15 9.43
C TRP A 275 -20.71 34.21 8.03
N SER A 276 -21.75 33.43 7.81
CA SER A 276 -22.60 33.54 6.62
C SER A 276 -24.05 33.76 7.03
N VAL A 277 -24.68 34.80 6.49
CA VAL A 277 -26.14 34.99 6.60
C VAL A 277 -26.80 34.40 5.37
N SER A 278 -27.80 33.54 5.56
CA SER A 278 -28.54 32.84 4.51
C SER A 278 -30.03 32.82 4.83
N GLY A 279 -30.87 32.71 3.81
CA GLY A 279 -32.31 32.71 3.99
C GLY A 279 -33.05 32.15 2.78
N VAL A 280 -34.38 32.13 2.87
CA VAL A 280 -35.27 31.76 1.77
C VAL A 280 -36.00 33.00 1.28
N VAL A 281 -35.69 33.42 0.06
CA VAL A 281 -36.39 34.51 -0.63
C VAL A 281 -37.58 33.95 -1.39
N GLU A 282 -38.70 34.65 -1.35
CA GLU A 282 -39.96 34.23 -1.93
C GLU A 282 -40.63 35.38 -2.70
N SER A 283 -41.06 35.10 -3.93
CA SER A 283 -41.85 36.05 -4.74
C SER A 283 -43.34 36.02 -4.36
N GLU A 284 -44.08 37.06 -4.72
CA GLU A 284 -45.56 37.06 -4.63
C GLU A 284 -46.20 35.90 -5.42
N ARG A 285 -45.53 35.41 -6.46
CA ARG A 285 -45.96 34.27 -7.30
C ARG A 285 -45.64 32.90 -6.68
N GLY A 286 -45.07 32.85 -5.48
CA GLY A 286 -44.77 31.61 -4.75
C GLY A 286 -43.48 30.89 -5.20
N ALA A 287 -42.67 31.49 -6.09
CA ALA A 287 -41.33 30.98 -6.36
C ALA A 287 -40.43 31.24 -5.15
N ARG A 288 -39.93 30.16 -4.52
CA ARG A 288 -39.04 30.18 -3.34
C ARG A 288 -37.63 29.72 -3.73
N ALA A 289 -36.61 30.46 -3.30
CA ALA A 289 -35.21 30.10 -3.52
C ALA A 289 -34.37 30.31 -2.26
N ALA A 290 -33.45 29.38 -1.99
CA ALA A 290 -32.43 29.60 -0.96
C ALA A 290 -31.37 30.58 -1.48
N ALA A 291 -31.07 31.61 -0.69
CA ALA A 291 -30.13 32.67 -1.02
C ALA A 291 -29.14 32.91 0.14
N GLN A 292 -27.92 33.33 -0.18
CA GLN A 292 -26.89 33.68 0.78
C GLN A 292 -26.45 35.13 0.57
N VAL A 293 -26.22 35.88 1.65
CA VAL A 293 -25.69 37.24 1.57
C VAL A 293 -24.29 37.20 0.94
N VAL A 294 -24.11 37.92 -0.17
CA VAL A 294 -22.84 38.03 -0.91
C VAL A 294 -22.22 39.43 -0.81
N THR A 295 -23.02 40.46 -0.50
CA THR A 295 -22.54 41.84 -0.40
C THR A 295 -23.26 42.58 0.70
N VAL A 296 -22.51 43.36 1.49
CA VAL A 296 -22.99 44.28 2.53
C VAL A 296 -22.20 45.58 2.40
N ASP A 297 -22.87 46.73 2.37
CA ASP A 297 -22.30 48.07 2.22
C ASP A 297 -21.29 48.17 1.05
N GLY A 298 -21.62 47.51 -0.08
CA GLY A 298 -20.79 47.42 -1.28
C GLY A 298 -19.55 46.50 -1.17
N ARG A 299 -19.34 45.83 -0.03
CA ARG A 299 -18.21 44.92 0.21
C ARG A 299 -18.63 43.46 0.17
N LYS A 300 -17.73 42.58 -0.27
CA LYS A 300 -17.97 41.13 -0.30
C LYS A 300 -18.20 40.62 1.13
N ALA A 301 -19.31 39.91 1.35
CA ALA A 301 -19.74 39.46 2.68
C ALA A 301 -19.72 37.94 2.86
N ASN A 302 -19.38 37.16 1.82
CA ASN A 302 -19.34 35.70 1.86
C ASN A 302 -17.92 35.11 1.94
N GLY A 303 -17.80 34.01 2.67
CA GLY A 303 -16.54 33.29 2.87
C GLY A 303 -15.61 33.97 3.89
N PRO A 304 -14.33 33.55 3.94
CA PRO A 304 -13.39 33.96 4.99
C PRO A 304 -13.02 35.45 5.05
N GLY A 305 -13.31 36.22 4.00
CA GLY A 305 -13.06 37.67 3.93
C GLY A 305 -14.35 38.49 3.96
N GLY A 306 -15.40 37.95 4.60
CA GLY A 306 -16.73 38.55 4.72
C GLY A 306 -17.03 39.05 6.13
N LEU A 307 -18.11 38.54 6.72
CA LEU A 307 -18.51 38.88 8.09
C LEU A 307 -17.58 38.16 9.09
N HIS A 308 -16.92 38.90 9.98
CA HIS A 308 -15.89 38.40 10.89
C HIS A 308 -16.37 38.23 12.33
N SER A 309 -17.53 38.76 12.69
CA SER A 309 -18.07 38.69 14.05
C SER A 309 -19.56 38.32 14.09
N ALA A 310 -19.99 37.77 15.23
CA ALA A 310 -21.40 37.47 15.48
C ALA A 310 -22.29 38.72 15.39
N ALA A 311 -21.77 39.88 15.84
CA ALA A 311 -22.48 41.17 15.85
C ALA A 311 -22.64 41.76 14.44
N GLU A 312 -21.65 41.63 13.56
CA GLU A 312 -21.80 41.98 12.14
C GLU A 312 -22.88 41.11 11.48
N ALA A 313 -22.91 39.81 11.79
CA ALA A 313 -23.92 38.90 11.27
C ALA A 313 -25.33 39.19 11.84
N ASP A 314 -25.45 39.58 13.11
CA ASP A 314 -26.72 40.03 13.70
C ASP A 314 -27.22 41.31 13.04
N GLY A 315 -26.36 42.33 12.88
CA GLY A 315 -26.74 43.58 12.21
C GLY A 315 -27.21 43.36 10.76
N VAL A 316 -26.66 42.38 10.04
CA VAL A 316 -27.16 41.99 8.71
C VAL A 316 -28.50 41.24 8.79
N VAL A 317 -28.72 40.38 9.78
CA VAL A 317 -30.01 39.69 9.98
C VAL A 317 -31.11 40.69 10.37
N GLU A 318 -30.81 41.66 11.24
CA GLU A 318 -31.72 42.73 11.63
C GLU A 318 -32.13 43.58 10.42
N ARG A 319 -31.14 44.10 9.65
CA ARG A 319 -31.42 44.83 8.39
C ARG A 319 -32.30 44.04 7.42
N LEU A 320 -32.15 42.73 7.36
CA LEU A 320 -32.91 41.85 6.46
C LEU A 320 -34.29 41.42 6.98
N SER A 321 -34.59 41.60 8.27
CA SER A 321 -35.84 41.11 8.86
C SER A 321 -37.04 41.99 8.49
N ASP A 322 -36.84 43.31 8.41
CA ASP A 322 -37.89 44.30 8.08
C ASP A 322 -37.74 44.89 6.67
N ALA A 323 -36.74 44.49 5.89
CA ALA A 323 -36.47 45.06 4.57
C ALA A 323 -37.44 44.54 3.49
N GLN A 324 -37.92 45.48 2.67
CA GLN A 324 -38.46 45.14 1.35
C GLN A 324 -37.29 44.76 0.42
N LEU A 325 -37.43 43.61 -0.23
CA LEU A 325 -36.44 43.09 -1.16
C LEU A 325 -36.99 43.12 -2.59
N HIS A 326 -36.10 43.24 -3.57
CA HIS A 326 -36.43 43.10 -4.99
C HIS A 326 -35.34 42.34 -5.73
N VAL A 327 -35.69 41.72 -6.86
CA VAL A 327 -34.71 41.11 -7.77
C VAL A 327 -33.94 42.21 -8.48
N ALA A 328 -32.74 42.53 -7.97
CA ALA A 328 -31.89 43.58 -8.52
C ALA A 328 -31.22 43.15 -9.85
N ARG A 329 -30.93 41.86 -10.01
CA ARG A 329 -30.32 41.33 -11.24
C ARG A 329 -30.60 39.85 -11.43
N LEU A 330 -30.89 39.45 -12.66
CA LEU A 330 -30.86 38.05 -13.10
C LEU A 330 -29.62 37.81 -13.98
N SER A 331 -29.04 36.62 -13.83
CA SER A 331 -27.85 36.22 -14.58
C SER A 331 -27.99 34.78 -15.05
N THR A 332 -27.65 34.55 -16.32
CA THR A 332 -27.56 33.22 -16.92
C THR A 332 -26.19 33.09 -17.59
N ARG A 333 -25.39 32.13 -17.15
CA ARG A 333 -24.10 31.79 -17.73
C ARG A 333 -24.14 30.39 -18.32
N HIS A 334 -23.88 30.28 -19.61
CA HIS A 334 -23.66 28.99 -20.26
C HIS A 334 -22.26 28.47 -19.90
N VAL A 335 -22.20 27.25 -19.35
CA VAL A 335 -20.95 26.58 -18.97
C VAL A 335 -20.83 25.30 -19.79
N SER A 336 -19.66 25.12 -20.41
CA SER A 336 -19.28 23.92 -21.14
C SER A 336 -18.12 23.25 -20.41
N LYS A 337 -18.23 21.97 -20.09
CA LYS A 337 -17.17 21.21 -19.41
C LYS A 337 -16.62 20.15 -20.38
N ASN A 338 -15.35 20.30 -20.73
CA ASN A 338 -14.66 19.34 -21.58
C ASN A 338 -14.47 17.99 -20.85
N PRO A 339 -14.56 16.86 -21.56
CA PRO A 339 -14.13 15.58 -21.03
C PRO A 339 -12.63 15.59 -20.74
N SER A 340 -12.29 14.88 -19.67
CA SER A 340 -10.93 14.76 -19.15
C SER A 340 -10.14 13.70 -19.95
N PRO A 341 -8.80 13.82 -20.11
CA PRO A 341 -8.00 12.95 -21.01
C PRO A 341 -8.12 11.45 -20.70
N PRO A 342 -7.79 10.53 -21.63
CA PRO A 342 -7.71 9.10 -21.30
C PRO A 342 -6.70 8.85 -20.16
N TYR A 343 -6.79 7.69 -19.49
CA TYR A 343 -5.99 7.46 -18.29
C TYR A 343 -4.50 7.30 -18.61
N VAL A 344 -3.69 8.05 -17.89
CA VAL A 344 -2.29 7.75 -17.59
C VAL A 344 -2.18 7.14 -16.19
N THR A 345 -1.06 6.49 -15.86
CA THR A 345 -0.87 5.75 -14.59
C THR A 345 -1.19 6.56 -13.34
N SER A 346 -0.76 7.83 -13.29
CA SER A 346 -1.05 8.77 -12.21
C SER A 346 -2.56 8.98 -12.04
N THR A 347 -3.24 9.41 -13.11
CA THR A 347 -4.69 9.67 -13.10
C THR A 347 -5.52 8.42 -12.83
N LEU A 348 -5.06 7.23 -13.26
CA LEU A 348 -5.69 5.95 -12.93
C LEU A 348 -5.57 5.64 -11.43
N GLN A 349 -4.38 5.77 -10.84
CA GLN A 349 -4.18 5.59 -9.39
C GLN A 349 -5.04 6.57 -8.58
N GLN A 350 -5.10 7.83 -9.01
CA GLN A 350 -5.94 8.84 -8.36
C GLN A 350 -7.43 8.49 -8.40
N ASP A 351 -7.98 8.14 -9.56
CA ASP A 351 -9.42 7.82 -9.68
C ASP A 351 -9.77 6.45 -9.08
N ALA A 352 -8.89 5.45 -9.15
CA ALA A 352 -9.07 4.17 -8.47
C ALA A 352 -9.11 4.33 -6.94
N TYR A 353 -8.28 5.21 -6.38
CA TYR A 353 -8.36 5.57 -4.96
C TYR A 353 -9.68 6.29 -4.63
N ARG A 354 -10.02 7.36 -5.36
CA ARG A 354 -11.23 8.18 -5.09
C ARG A 354 -12.54 7.40 -5.27
N ARG A 355 -12.63 6.52 -6.28
CA ARG A 355 -13.86 5.85 -6.69
C ARG A 355 -13.98 4.42 -6.18
N LEU A 356 -12.86 3.70 -6.04
CA LEU A 356 -12.84 2.27 -5.67
C LEU A 356 -12.19 2.03 -4.30
N GLY A 357 -11.60 3.05 -3.67
CA GLY A 357 -10.85 2.91 -2.42
C GLY A 357 -9.51 2.17 -2.56
N PHE A 358 -9.02 1.97 -3.79
CA PHE A 358 -7.80 1.20 -4.04
C PHE A 358 -6.55 2.03 -3.74
N ALA A 359 -5.67 1.49 -2.87
CA ALA A 359 -4.30 1.97 -2.72
C ALA A 359 -3.54 1.91 -4.07
N SER A 360 -2.51 2.74 -4.25
CA SER A 360 -1.76 2.80 -5.52
C SER A 360 -1.15 1.45 -5.89
N ALA A 361 -0.58 0.73 -4.92
CA ALA A 361 -0.05 -0.62 -5.12
C ALA A 361 -1.13 -1.66 -5.51
N ARG A 362 -2.35 -1.55 -4.94
CA ARG A 362 -3.48 -2.43 -5.30
C ARG A 362 -3.95 -2.15 -6.72
N THR A 363 -4.05 -0.87 -7.10
CA THR A 363 -4.42 -0.44 -8.44
C THR A 363 -3.47 -1.01 -9.48
N MET A 364 -2.14 -0.88 -9.27
CA MET A 364 -1.15 -1.43 -10.21
C MET A 364 -1.16 -2.96 -10.26
N GLN A 365 -1.40 -3.65 -9.13
CA GLN A 365 -1.54 -5.12 -9.11
C GLN A 365 -2.74 -5.60 -9.95
N VAL A 366 -3.88 -4.90 -9.86
CA VAL A 366 -5.10 -5.25 -10.60
C VAL A 366 -4.96 -4.87 -12.09
N ALA A 367 -4.34 -3.73 -12.39
CA ALA A 367 -4.04 -3.31 -13.76
C ALA A 367 -3.09 -4.30 -14.47
N GLN A 368 -2.02 -4.76 -13.80
CA GLN A 368 -1.15 -5.83 -14.34
C GLN A 368 -1.93 -7.10 -14.68
N ALA A 369 -2.89 -7.50 -13.82
CA ALA A 369 -3.70 -8.69 -14.06
C ALA A 369 -4.65 -8.54 -15.26
N LEU A 370 -5.19 -7.34 -15.48
CA LEU A 370 -6.00 -6.99 -16.66
C LEU A 370 -5.15 -6.97 -17.93
N TYR A 371 -3.97 -6.34 -17.91
CA TYR A 371 -3.03 -6.27 -19.05
C TYR A 371 -2.55 -7.67 -19.47
N GLU A 372 -2.14 -8.51 -18.51
CA GLU A 372 -1.72 -9.90 -18.78
C GLU A 372 -2.89 -10.85 -19.11
N GLY A 373 -4.14 -10.42 -18.92
CA GLY A 373 -5.33 -11.25 -19.16
C GLY A 373 -5.42 -12.48 -18.26
N ARG A 374 -4.97 -12.39 -17.00
CA ARG A 374 -4.83 -13.56 -16.09
C ARG A 374 -6.09 -14.42 -16.00
N ASP A 375 -7.23 -13.77 -15.82
CA ASP A 375 -8.53 -14.39 -15.54
C ASP A 375 -9.50 -14.30 -16.73
N HIS A 376 -9.05 -13.85 -17.90
CA HIS A 376 -9.85 -13.70 -19.12
C HIS A 376 -9.32 -14.60 -20.24
N PRO A 377 -10.12 -15.40 -20.98
CA PRO A 377 -9.61 -16.36 -21.95
C PRO A 377 -8.85 -15.71 -23.12
N GLY A 378 -9.49 -14.79 -23.84
CA GLY A 378 -8.98 -14.13 -25.06
C GLY A 378 -8.04 -12.95 -24.80
N GLY A 379 -6.92 -13.22 -24.11
CA GLY A 379 -5.83 -12.26 -23.91
C GLY A 379 -6.10 -11.13 -22.92
N GLY A 380 -5.23 -10.13 -22.97
CA GLY A 380 -5.26 -8.91 -22.17
C GLY A 380 -6.49 -8.06 -22.43
N LEU A 381 -6.93 -7.35 -21.39
CA LEU A 381 -8.13 -6.52 -21.39
C LEU A 381 -7.84 -5.03 -21.48
N ILE A 382 -6.65 -4.59 -21.08
CA ILE A 382 -6.22 -3.19 -21.18
C ILE A 382 -4.83 -3.10 -21.82
N THR A 383 -4.51 -1.94 -22.37
CA THR A 383 -3.16 -1.54 -22.76
C THR A 383 -2.24 -1.38 -21.54
N TYR A 384 -0.94 -1.25 -21.80
CA TYR A 384 0.10 -1.22 -20.78
C TYR A 384 -0.12 -0.14 -19.71
N MET A 385 -0.14 -0.55 -18.44
CA MET A 385 -0.59 0.31 -17.34
C MET A 385 0.47 1.26 -16.75
N ARG A 386 1.72 1.23 -17.25
CA ARG A 386 2.79 2.18 -16.89
C ARG A 386 3.02 3.10 -18.08
N THR A 387 2.32 4.22 -18.10
CA THR A 387 2.27 5.17 -19.20
C THR A 387 1.92 6.56 -18.67
N ASP A 388 2.62 7.56 -19.18
CA ASP A 388 2.33 8.98 -19.07
C ASP A 388 1.90 9.60 -20.43
N GLY A 389 1.73 8.74 -21.44
CA GLY A 389 1.18 9.09 -22.75
C GLY A 389 -0.34 9.10 -22.77
N THR A 390 -0.93 10.14 -23.37
CA THR A 390 -2.39 10.33 -23.53
C THR A 390 -2.89 10.02 -24.94
N HIS A 391 -2.04 9.47 -25.81
CA HIS A 391 -2.40 9.13 -27.18
C HIS A 391 -3.23 7.83 -27.25
N ILE A 392 -3.99 7.66 -28.34
CA ILE A 392 -4.79 6.48 -28.65
C ILE A 392 -4.55 6.16 -30.14
N SER A 393 -4.41 4.89 -30.50
CA SER A 393 -4.18 4.48 -31.89
C SER A 393 -5.37 4.82 -32.81
N PRO A 394 -5.16 5.03 -34.13
CA PRO A 394 -6.25 5.31 -35.06
C PRO A 394 -7.35 4.22 -35.06
N GLU A 395 -6.96 2.96 -35.02
CA GLU A 395 -7.86 1.80 -35.02
C GLU A 395 -8.71 1.76 -33.74
N ALA A 396 -8.08 2.08 -32.59
CA ALA A 396 -8.78 2.19 -31.32
C ALA A 396 -9.72 3.40 -31.29
N LEU A 397 -9.35 4.54 -31.89
CA LEU A 397 -10.22 5.72 -32.02
C LEU A 397 -11.48 5.40 -32.84
N GLU A 398 -11.36 4.68 -33.95
CA GLU A 398 -12.51 4.23 -34.75
C GLU A 398 -13.44 3.33 -33.92
N ALA A 399 -12.88 2.34 -33.20
CA ALA A 399 -13.67 1.45 -32.34
C ALA A 399 -14.36 2.20 -31.19
N ILE A 400 -13.71 3.19 -30.56
CA ILE A 400 -14.32 4.04 -29.52
C ILE A 400 -15.48 4.86 -30.12
N ARG A 401 -15.27 5.47 -31.31
CA ARG A 401 -16.30 6.30 -31.98
C ARG A 401 -17.52 5.47 -32.40
N ALA A 402 -17.33 4.25 -32.88
CA ALA A 402 -18.42 3.32 -33.16
C ALA A 402 -19.26 3.03 -31.91
N VAL A 403 -18.61 2.64 -30.79
CA VAL A 403 -19.28 2.40 -29.50
C VAL A 403 -20.00 3.65 -28.98
N ILE A 404 -19.48 4.85 -29.21
CA ILE A 404 -20.18 6.09 -28.86
C ILE A 404 -21.46 6.26 -29.70
N GLY A 405 -21.36 6.13 -31.02
CA GLY A 405 -22.49 6.25 -31.93
C GLY A 405 -23.60 5.22 -31.66
N GLU A 406 -23.22 3.96 -31.42
CA GLU A 406 -24.15 2.86 -31.15
C GLU A 406 -24.84 2.97 -29.77
N ARG A 407 -24.08 3.28 -28.71
CA ARG A 407 -24.60 3.21 -27.33
C ARG A 407 -25.18 4.53 -26.81
N TYR A 408 -24.65 5.66 -27.27
CA TYR A 408 -25.03 7.00 -26.79
C TYR A 408 -25.74 7.84 -27.85
N GLY A 409 -25.58 7.49 -29.14
CA GLY A 409 -26.19 8.19 -30.26
C GLY A 409 -25.32 9.31 -30.82
N ALA A 410 -25.64 9.74 -32.05
CA ALA A 410 -24.84 10.72 -32.80
C ALA A 410 -24.65 12.06 -32.08
N ALA A 411 -25.61 12.51 -31.27
CA ALA A 411 -25.51 13.76 -30.51
C ALA A 411 -24.37 13.76 -29.45
N HIS A 412 -23.89 12.58 -29.04
CA HIS A 412 -22.82 12.41 -28.06
C HIS A 412 -21.44 12.20 -28.70
N LEU A 413 -21.39 12.01 -30.02
CA LEU A 413 -20.17 11.85 -30.81
C LEU A 413 -19.70 13.22 -31.34
N PRO A 414 -18.43 13.63 -31.13
CA PRO A 414 -17.89 14.82 -31.78
C PRO A 414 -17.58 14.55 -33.25
N ASP A 415 -17.73 15.56 -34.11
CA ASP A 415 -17.48 15.46 -35.55
C ASP A 415 -16.08 14.89 -35.83
N GLU A 416 -15.06 15.46 -35.19
CA GLU A 416 -13.66 15.02 -35.26
C GLU A 416 -13.21 14.26 -33.98
N PRO A 417 -12.24 13.33 -34.07
CA PRO A 417 -11.63 12.69 -32.90
C PRO A 417 -10.93 13.70 -31.97
N ARG A 418 -11.00 13.48 -30.65
CA ARG A 418 -10.35 14.36 -29.66
C ARG A 418 -8.90 13.97 -29.43
N SER A 419 -7.98 14.82 -29.86
CA SER A 419 -6.55 14.74 -29.51
C SER A 419 -6.28 15.33 -28.12
N TYR A 420 -5.43 14.66 -27.33
CA TYR A 420 -4.91 15.18 -26.07
C TYR A 420 -3.39 15.34 -26.16
N ARG A 421 -2.83 16.42 -25.62
CA ARG A 421 -1.37 16.59 -25.54
C ARG A 421 -0.81 15.65 -24.47
N SER A 422 0.26 14.93 -24.82
CA SER A 422 1.09 14.22 -23.84
C SER A 422 1.97 15.20 -23.07
N LYS A 423 2.39 14.82 -21.86
CA LYS A 423 3.47 15.52 -21.13
C LYS A 423 4.86 14.97 -21.48
N GLN A 424 4.95 13.81 -22.13
CA GLN A 424 6.22 13.18 -22.49
C GLN A 424 7.03 14.04 -23.47
N LYS A 425 8.31 14.22 -23.15
CA LYS A 425 9.31 14.84 -24.03
C LYS A 425 10.02 13.81 -24.93
N ASN A 426 10.22 12.58 -24.45
CA ASN A 426 10.86 11.51 -25.21
C ASN A 426 9.83 10.67 -25.98
N ALA A 427 10.07 10.46 -27.28
CA ALA A 427 9.23 9.65 -28.16
C ALA A 427 9.47 8.12 -28.04
N GLN A 428 10.62 7.68 -27.53
CA GLN A 428 10.94 6.25 -27.42
C GLN A 428 10.19 5.54 -26.28
N GLU A 429 9.94 6.24 -25.17
CA GLU A 429 9.09 5.75 -24.07
C GLU A 429 7.59 6.12 -24.29
N ALA A 430 7.20 6.61 -25.48
CA ALA A 430 5.84 7.07 -25.75
C ALA A 430 4.82 5.93 -25.83
N HIS A 431 4.34 5.51 -24.66
CA HIS A 431 3.30 4.49 -24.54
C HIS A 431 1.90 5.05 -24.82
N GLU A 432 1.02 4.18 -25.29
CA GLU A 432 -0.40 4.52 -25.45
C GLU A 432 -1.05 4.78 -24.08
N ALA A 433 -2.17 5.51 -24.05
CA ALA A 433 -2.97 5.67 -22.85
C ALA A 433 -3.57 4.33 -22.38
N ILE A 434 -3.89 4.25 -21.09
CA ILE A 434 -4.54 3.09 -20.48
C ILE A 434 -6.01 3.05 -20.93
N ARG A 435 -6.30 2.16 -21.88
CA ARG A 435 -7.61 1.93 -22.48
C ARG A 435 -7.93 0.43 -22.54
N PRO A 436 -9.19 0.02 -22.78
CA PRO A 436 -9.50 -1.36 -23.18
C PRO A 436 -8.81 -1.77 -24.49
N THR A 437 -8.47 -3.06 -24.61
CA THR A 437 -7.98 -3.67 -25.85
C THR A 437 -9.09 -3.87 -26.89
N ASP A 438 -10.31 -4.20 -26.44
CA ASP A 438 -11.52 -4.25 -27.25
C ASP A 438 -12.63 -3.45 -26.56
N MET A 439 -13.03 -2.34 -27.17
CA MET A 439 -14.05 -1.45 -26.62
C MET A 439 -15.45 -2.05 -26.57
N ARG A 440 -15.73 -3.09 -27.36
CA ARG A 440 -17.06 -3.73 -27.42
C ARG A 440 -17.34 -4.60 -26.20
N ARG A 441 -16.32 -4.95 -25.41
CA ARG A 441 -16.46 -5.72 -24.17
C ARG A 441 -16.96 -4.76 -23.08
N ALA A 442 -18.26 -4.77 -22.77
CA ALA A 442 -18.77 -3.93 -21.71
C ALA A 442 -18.31 -4.47 -20.34
N PRO A 443 -18.16 -3.63 -19.31
CA PRO A 443 -17.80 -4.09 -17.96
C PRO A 443 -18.77 -5.15 -17.40
N ASP A 444 -20.05 -5.07 -17.77
CA ASP A 444 -21.10 -6.01 -17.37
C ASP A 444 -20.94 -7.40 -18.03
N ASP A 445 -20.34 -7.47 -19.23
CA ASP A 445 -20.00 -8.74 -19.88
C ASP A 445 -18.91 -9.46 -19.09
N LEU A 446 -17.85 -8.73 -18.70
CA LEU A 446 -16.76 -9.27 -17.89
C LEU A 446 -17.25 -9.71 -16.50
N ALA A 447 -18.21 -8.99 -15.92
CA ALA A 447 -18.89 -9.41 -14.69
C ALA A 447 -19.65 -10.73 -14.88
N ARG A 448 -20.42 -10.87 -15.98
CA ARG A 448 -21.12 -12.12 -16.33
C ARG A 448 -20.18 -13.29 -16.62
N MET A 449 -18.99 -13.01 -17.18
CA MET A 449 -17.93 -14.01 -17.40
C MET A 449 -17.24 -14.48 -16.10
N GLY A 450 -17.56 -13.88 -14.95
CA GLY A 450 -17.03 -14.30 -13.65
C GLY A 450 -15.64 -13.77 -13.32
N LEU A 451 -15.21 -12.65 -13.92
CA LEU A 451 -13.93 -12.01 -13.56
C LEU A 451 -13.93 -11.53 -12.10
N PRO A 452 -12.75 -11.45 -11.44
CA PRO A 452 -12.63 -10.91 -10.09
C PRO A 452 -13.22 -9.50 -9.98
N GLN A 453 -13.99 -9.24 -8.91
CA GLN A 453 -14.70 -7.97 -8.72
C GLN A 453 -13.80 -6.73 -8.83
N ASP A 454 -12.58 -6.79 -8.27
CA ASP A 454 -11.61 -5.68 -8.38
C ASP A 454 -11.19 -5.40 -9.83
N GLN A 455 -11.04 -6.45 -10.65
CA GLN A 455 -10.71 -6.32 -12.08
C GLN A 455 -11.87 -5.71 -12.85
N VAL A 456 -13.10 -6.17 -12.62
CA VAL A 456 -14.32 -5.60 -13.22
C VAL A 456 -14.49 -4.13 -12.83
N ALA A 457 -14.24 -3.78 -11.56
CA ALA A 457 -14.35 -2.42 -11.06
C ALA A 457 -13.32 -1.47 -11.69
N LEU A 458 -12.05 -1.90 -11.77
CA LEU A 458 -10.97 -1.12 -12.37
C LEU A 458 -11.12 -0.99 -13.89
N TYR A 459 -11.43 -2.09 -14.58
CA TYR A 459 -11.76 -2.09 -16.00
C TYR A 459 -12.95 -1.16 -16.28
N GLY A 460 -13.98 -1.19 -15.43
CA GLY A 460 -15.15 -0.35 -15.56
C GLY A 460 -14.85 1.15 -15.56
N ILE A 461 -13.94 1.64 -14.69
CA ILE A 461 -13.54 3.05 -14.77
C ILE A 461 -12.67 3.33 -16.00
N ILE A 462 -11.78 2.42 -16.40
CA ILE A 462 -10.93 2.55 -17.60
C ILE A 462 -11.78 2.65 -18.87
N TRP A 463 -12.75 1.75 -19.03
CA TRP A 463 -13.71 1.73 -20.15
C TRP A 463 -14.49 3.05 -20.21
N ARG A 464 -15.11 3.46 -19.09
CA ARG A 464 -15.91 4.72 -19.02
C ARG A 464 -15.07 5.95 -19.31
N ARG A 465 -13.82 6.00 -18.83
CA ARG A 465 -12.88 7.10 -19.10
C ARG A 465 -12.52 7.18 -20.58
N THR A 466 -12.25 6.02 -21.20
CA THR A 466 -11.88 5.92 -22.62
C THR A 466 -13.01 6.39 -23.52
N VAL A 467 -14.25 5.93 -23.28
CA VAL A 467 -15.45 6.43 -23.99
C VAL A 467 -15.62 7.93 -23.74
N ALA A 468 -15.62 8.37 -22.48
CA ALA A 468 -15.86 9.77 -22.13
C ALA A 468 -14.86 10.75 -22.76
N CYS A 469 -13.58 10.39 -22.89
CA CYS A 469 -12.57 11.27 -23.48
C CYS A 469 -12.80 11.56 -24.97
N GLN A 470 -13.55 10.70 -25.68
CA GLN A 470 -13.91 10.88 -27.09
C GLN A 470 -15.35 11.36 -27.31
N MET A 471 -16.06 11.79 -26.25
CA MET A 471 -17.42 12.36 -26.35
C MET A 471 -17.40 13.89 -26.43
N VAL A 472 -18.54 14.50 -26.77
CA VAL A 472 -18.72 15.97 -26.70
C VAL A 472 -18.79 16.50 -25.24
N PRO A 473 -18.47 17.79 -25.01
CA PRO A 473 -18.61 18.44 -23.70
C PRO A 473 -20.02 18.35 -23.11
N SER A 474 -20.12 18.29 -21.78
CA SER A 474 -21.38 18.55 -21.11
C SER A 474 -21.68 20.05 -21.11
N LYS A 475 -22.95 20.42 -21.16
CA LYS A 475 -23.41 21.82 -21.19
C LYS A 475 -24.41 22.06 -20.08
N SER A 476 -24.22 23.11 -19.30
CA SER A 476 -25.18 23.57 -18.29
C SER A 476 -25.43 25.07 -18.38
N LYS A 477 -26.57 25.51 -17.84
CA LYS A 477 -26.87 26.90 -17.53
C LYS A 477 -26.70 27.10 -16.03
N GLN A 478 -25.75 27.93 -15.63
CA GLN A 478 -25.72 28.49 -14.27
C GLN A 478 -26.67 29.68 -14.23
N LEU A 479 -27.62 29.64 -13.33
CA LEU A 479 -28.59 30.70 -13.05
C LEU A 479 -28.19 31.36 -11.73
N GLY A 480 -28.23 32.67 -11.67
CA GLY A 480 -28.03 33.44 -10.43
C GLY A 480 -28.99 34.60 -10.37
N ALA A 481 -29.67 34.75 -9.23
CA ALA A 481 -30.51 35.91 -8.94
C ALA A 481 -29.90 36.68 -7.77
N ASP A 482 -29.61 37.96 -7.99
CA ASP A 482 -29.23 38.90 -6.95
C ASP A 482 -30.49 39.61 -6.47
N VAL A 483 -30.80 39.44 -5.19
CA VAL A 483 -31.94 40.03 -4.50
C VAL A 483 -31.39 41.05 -3.51
N ALA A 484 -31.79 42.31 -3.64
CA ALA A 484 -31.26 43.41 -2.85
C ALA A 484 -32.36 44.09 -2.03
N THR A 485 -31.93 44.75 -0.94
CA THR A 485 -32.72 45.76 -0.23
C THR A 485 -33.01 46.96 -1.15
N GLU A 486 -34.05 47.74 -0.88
CA GLU A 486 -34.33 49.00 -1.63
C GLU A 486 -33.14 49.98 -1.60
N SER A 487 -32.43 50.04 -0.47
CA SER A 487 -31.19 50.80 -0.28
C SER A 487 -29.99 50.27 -1.05
N GLY A 488 -30.05 49.02 -1.57
CA GLY A 488 -28.94 48.34 -2.24
C GLY A 488 -27.75 48.01 -1.33
N ASP A 489 -27.90 48.20 -0.02
CA ASP A 489 -26.84 48.01 0.98
C ASP A 489 -26.60 46.54 1.31
N VAL A 490 -27.60 45.66 1.20
CA VAL A 490 -27.44 44.21 1.35
C VAL A 490 -27.93 43.49 0.11
N VAL A 491 -27.11 42.56 -0.40
CA VAL A 491 -27.44 41.72 -1.56
C VAL A 491 -27.29 40.25 -1.20
N LEU A 492 -28.38 39.49 -1.37
CA LEU A 492 -28.42 38.04 -1.33
C LEU A 492 -28.31 37.48 -2.74
N ARG A 493 -27.57 36.37 -2.91
CA ARG A 493 -27.53 35.62 -4.16
C ARG A 493 -28.15 34.24 -3.97
N ALA A 494 -29.17 33.96 -4.76
CA ALA A 494 -29.62 32.59 -5.03
C ALA A 494 -28.91 32.06 -6.28
N SER A 495 -28.63 30.76 -6.35
CA SER A 495 -27.94 30.16 -7.50
C SER A 495 -28.40 28.73 -7.78
N ALA A 496 -28.52 28.38 -9.06
CA ALA A 496 -28.85 27.03 -9.51
C ALA A 496 -28.03 26.65 -10.75
N SER A 497 -27.93 25.36 -11.05
CA SER A 497 -27.30 24.85 -12.27
C SER A 497 -28.22 23.84 -12.95
N VAL A 498 -28.68 24.17 -14.16
CA VAL A 498 -29.49 23.30 -15.01
C VAL A 498 -28.60 22.60 -16.02
N GLU A 499 -28.62 21.27 -16.04
CA GLU A 499 -28.00 20.52 -17.13
C GLU A 499 -28.83 20.71 -18.41
N VAL A 500 -28.20 21.24 -19.45
CA VAL A 500 -28.80 21.40 -20.79
C VAL A 500 -28.49 20.16 -21.64
N PHE A 501 -27.31 19.58 -21.45
CA PHE A 501 -26.86 18.40 -22.17
C PHE A 501 -25.77 17.68 -21.37
N ASP A 502 -25.89 16.37 -21.19
CA ASP A 502 -24.99 15.58 -20.34
C ASP A 502 -23.66 15.23 -21.01
N GLY A 503 -23.64 15.05 -22.35
CA GLY A 503 -22.44 14.76 -23.13
C GLY A 503 -21.62 13.63 -22.51
N TYR A 504 -20.32 13.85 -22.31
CA TYR A 504 -19.42 12.85 -21.71
C TYR A 504 -19.82 12.36 -20.31
N LEU A 505 -20.69 13.09 -19.56
CA LEU A 505 -21.17 12.63 -18.25
C LEU A 505 -22.06 11.39 -18.39
N ARG A 506 -22.68 11.16 -19.54
CA ARG A 506 -23.55 10.00 -19.77
C ARG A 506 -22.80 8.68 -19.62
N ALA A 507 -21.59 8.58 -20.17
CA ALA A 507 -20.74 7.40 -20.01
C ALA A 507 -20.38 7.09 -18.54
N TRP A 508 -20.37 8.08 -17.66
CA TRP A 508 -20.17 7.89 -16.22
C TRP A 508 -21.43 7.47 -15.47
N ARG A 509 -22.63 7.78 -15.99
CA ARG A 509 -23.93 7.45 -15.37
C ARG A 509 -24.40 6.04 -15.69
N ASP A 510 -24.18 5.56 -16.91
CA ASP A 510 -24.64 4.25 -17.39
C ASP A 510 -24.02 3.03 -16.65
N GLY A 511 -23.06 3.23 -15.74
CA GLY A 511 -22.48 2.18 -14.91
C GLY A 511 -23.13 1.98 -13.54
N GLY A 512 -24.16 2.77 -13.21
CA GLY A 512 -24.67 2.88 -11.84
C GLY A 512 -23.64 3.50 -10.87
N PRO A 513 -24.05 3.81 -9.64
CA PRO A 513 -23.09 4.27 -8.63
C PRO A 513 -22.23 3.08 -8.19
N ALA A 514 -20.98 3.05 -8.66
CA ALA A 514 -19.89 2.72 -7.74
C ALA A 514 -19.88 3.82 -6.67
N ALA A 515 -20.78 3.68 -5.68
CA ALA A 515 -20.87 4.62 -4.57
C ALA A 515 -19.49 4.65 -3.89
N PRO A 516 -18.91 5.84 -3.66
CA PRO A 516 -17.69 5.91 -2.87
C PRO A 516 -17.97 5.27 -1.51
N PRO A 517 -16.99 4.60 -0.89
CA PRO A 517 -17.18 3.98 0.41
C PRO A 517 -17.70 5.02 1.41
N PRO A 518 -18.64 4.66 2.30
CA PRO A 518 -19.30 5.61 3.18
C PRO A 518 -18.26 6.39 4.00
N GLY A 519 -18.19 7.71 3.75
CA GLY A 519 -17.18 8.62 4.31
C GLY A 519 -16.39 9.44 3.29
N LEU A 520 -16.46 9.14 1.99
CA LEU A 520 -15.80 9.93 0.94
C LEU A 520 -16.83 10.62 0.01
N SER A 521 -17.08 11.91 0.26
CA SER A 521 -17.83 12.73 -0.71
C SER A 521 -16.97 13.00 -1.95
N LEU A 522 -17.51 12.68 -3.13
CA LEU A 522 -16.95 13.11 -4.40
C LEU A 522 -17.36 14.56 -4.70
N SER A 523 -16.82 15.54 -3.97
CA SER A 523 -16.78 16.90 -4.51
C SER A 523 -15.85 16.90 -5.71
N SER A 524 -16.37 17.34 -6.87
CA SER A 524 -15.55 17.55 -8.04
C SER A 524 -14.57 18.67 -7.75
N SER A 525 -13.28 18.43 -7.94
CA SER A 525 -12.21 19.34 -7.51
C SER A 525 -12.28 20.73 -8.14
N SER A 526 -12.94 21.64 -7.46
CA SER A 526 -12.54 23.04 -7.28
C SER A 526 -12.49 23.30 -5.78
N ILE A 527 -11.48 24.06 -5.35
CA ILE A 527 -11.41 24.59 -3.99
C ILE A 527 -12.59 25.55 -3.79
N ASP A 528 -13.07 25.67 -2.55
CA ASP A 528 -14.15 26.58 -2.10
C ASP A 528 -15.62 26.07 -2.25
N ASP A 529 -15.89 24.84 -1.78
CA ASP A 529 -17.26 24.42 -1.43
C ASP A 529 -17.61 24.87 0.02
N THR A 530 -18.07 26.11 0.15
CA THR A 530 -19.05 26.45 1.20
C THR A 530 -20.30 25.58 1.03
N GLN A 531 -21.00 25.24 2.13
CA GLN A 531 -22.19 24.38 2.11
C GLN A 531 -23.39 25.03 1.40
N SER A 532 -23.34 25.09 0.08
CA SER A 532 -24.52 25.23 -0.79
C SER A 532 -25.03 23.83 -1.07
N GLY A 533 -26.30 23.57 -0.73
CA GLY A 533 -26.94 22.28 -1.06
C GLY A 533 -26.91 22.00 -2.57
N PRO A 534 -27.10 20.73 -2.99
CA PRO A 534 -27.20 20.42 -4.41
C PRO A 534 -28.33 21.26 -5.04
N PRO A 535 -28.13 21.88 -6.21
CA PRO A 535 -29.19 22.62 -6.88
C PRO A 535 -30.32 21.64 -7.22
N SER A 536 -31.44 21.76 -6.50
CA SER A 536 -32.65 21.00 -6.82
C SER A 536 -33.25 21.53 -8.11
N ALA A 537 -33.92 20.65 -8.88
CA ALA A 537 -34.64 21.07 -10.08
C ALA A 537 -35.68 22.17 -9.76
N ALA A 538 -36.36 22.05 -8.61
CA ALA A 538 -37.27 23.06 -8.07
C ALA A 538 -36.60 24.43 -7.84
N GLY A 539 -35.36 24.47 -7.35
CA GLY A 539 -34.62 25.72 -7.19
C GLY A 539 -34.27 26.38 -8.53
N ALA A 540 -34.02 25.60 -9.57
CA ALA A 540 -33.80 26.13 -10.91
C ALA A 540 -35.09 26.66 -11.56
N GLU A 541 -36.20 25.94 -11.43
CA GLU A 541 -37.52 26.37 -11.91
C GLU A 541 -37.95 27.68 -11.22
N ALA A 542 -37.76 27.78 -9.90
CA ALA A 542 -38.02 28.99 -9.15
C ALA A 542 -37.23 30.20 -9.70
N LEU A 543 -35.93 30.04 -9.96
CA LEU A 543 -35.10 31.13 -10.51
C LEU A 543 -35.45 31.51 -11.96
N LEU A 544 -35.98 30.58 -12.77
CA LEU A 544 -36.45 30.87 -14.13
C LEU A 544 -37.79 31.61 -14.17
N ALA A 545 -38.57 31.58 -13.09
CA ALA A 545 -39.87 32.25 -13.00
C ALA A 545 -39.78 33.73 -12.58
N LEU A 546 -38.65 34.14 -11.96
CA LEU A 546 -38.41 35.50 -11.48
C LEU A 546 -38.20 36.50 -12.63
N ARG A 547 -38.46 37.77 -12.36
CA ARG A 547 -38.16 38.91 -13.25
C ARG A 547 -37.34 39.97 -12.51
N GLU A 548 -36.52 40.73 -13.23
CA GLU A 548 -35.84 41.89 -12.65
C GLU A 548 -36.85 42.94 -12.19
N GLY A 549 -36.61 43.55 -11.04
CA GLY A 549 -37.54 44.45 -10.34
C GLY A 549 -38.72 43.75 -9.65
N GLU A 550 -38.84 42.42 -9.68
CA GLU A 550 -39.91 41.71 -8.99
C GLU A 550 -39.75 41.81 -7.46
N PRO A 551 -40.80 42.18 -6.71
CA PRO A 551 -40.75 42.25 -5.25
C PRO A 551 -40.60 40.85 -4.64
N MET A 552 -39.77 40.78 -3.61
CA MET A 552 -39.42 39.57 -2.89
C MET A 552 -39.62 39.80 -1.39
N ARG A 553 -40.05 38.77 -0.67
CA ARG A 553 -40.03 38.72 0.80
C ARG A 553 -38.99 37.71 1.29
N LEU A 554 -38.46 37.92 2.47
CA LEU A 554 -37.61 36.93 3.15
C LEU A 554 -38.51 36.09 4.07
N SER A 555 -38.72 34.81 3.74
CA SER A 555 -39.59 33.94 4.55
C SER A 555 -38.86 33.35 5.76
N GLU A 556 -37.55 33.15 5.62
CA GLU A 556 -36.66 32.55 6.63
C GLU A 556 -35.30 33.25 6.53
N CYS A 557 -34.70 33.61 7.66
CA CYS A 557 -33.36 34.21 7.73
C CYS A 557 -32.57 33.56 8.89
N GLY A 558 -31.29 33.29 8.69
CA GLY A 558 -30.42 32.74 9.72
C GLY A 558 -28.95 32.98 9.46
N LYS A 559 -28.18 33.09 10.52
CA LYS A 559 -26.72 33.18 10.48
C LYS A 559 -26.08 31.83 10.85
N THR A 560 -24.95 31.51 10.23
CA THR A 560 -24.16 30.31 10.53
C THR A 560 -22.72 30.72 10.77
N GLN A 561 -22.17 30.28 11.90
CA GLN A 561 -20.75 30.44 12.23
C GLN A 561 -19.93 29.39 11.49
N HIS A 562 -18.82 29.81 10.91
CA HIS A 562 -17.85 28.95 10.25
C HIS A 562 -16.44 29.26 10.76
N PHE A 563 -15.55 28.30 10.54
CA PHE A 563 -14.12 28.49 10.73
C PHE A 563 -13.40 28.02 9.48
N THR A 564 -12.38 28.77 9.05
CA THR A 564 -11.48 28.31 7.99
C THR A 564 -10.83 26.98 8.38
N LYS A 565 -10.60 26.10 7.42
CA LYS A 565 -10.04 24.75 7.66
C LYS A 565 -8.59 24.67 7.17
N PRO A 566 -7.71 23.91 7.85
CA PRO A 566 -6.36 23.68 7.38
C PRO A 566 -6.36 22.96 6.02
N PRO A 567 -5.28 23.08 5.23
CA PRO A 567 -5.16 22.36 3.97
C PRO A 567 -5.28 20.85 4.21
N ALA A 568 -5.96 20.15 3.30
CA ALA A 568 -6.20 18.72 3.47
C ALA A 568 -4.88 17.93 3.49
N ARG A 569 -4.72 17.03 4.48
CA ARG A 569 -3.61 16.08 4.54
C ARG A 569 -3.52 15.25 3.26
N LEU A 570 -2.30 14.95 2.83
CA LEU A 570 -2.08 14.10 1.66
C LEU A 570 -2.55 12.67 1.96
N ASN A 571 -3.31 12.10 1.04
CA ASN A 571 -3.51 10.67 0.89
C ASN A 571 -2.72 10.16 -0.33
N GLU A 572 -2.71 8.86 -0.61
CA GLU A 572 -1.98 8.30 -1.75
C GLU A 572 -2.33 8.97 -3.09
N ALA A 573 -3.61 9.25 -3.37
CA ALA A 573 -4.01 9.91 -4.61
C ALA A 573 -3.45 11.34 -4.75
N SER A 574 -3.57 12.15 -3.69
CA SER A 574 -3.07 13.52 -3.69
C SER A 574 -1.54 13.58 -3.65
N LEU A 575 -0.86 12.62 -3.01
CA LEU A 575 0.59 12.47 -3.08
C LEU A 575 1.04 12.12 -4.50
N VAL A 576 0.40 11.15 -5.16
CA VAL A 576 0.70 10.81 -6.57
C VAL A 576 0.44 12.00 -7.51
N SER A 577 -0.64 12.75 -7.29
CA SER A 577 -0.92 13.97 -8.05
C SER A 577 0.18 15.02 -7.90
N LEU A 578 0.66 15.24 -6.67
CA LEU A 578 1.68 16.25 -6.38
C LEU A 578 3.08 15.81 -6.85
N LEU A 579 3.40 14.53 -6.77
CA LEU A 579 4.62 13.95 -7.35
C LEU A 579 4.64 14.13 -8.88
N GLU A 580 3.53 13.87 -9.57
CA GLU A 580 3.39 14.10 -11.01
C GLU A 580 3.46 15.59 -11.38
N GLU A 581 2.83 16.46 -10.61
CA GLU A 581 2.83 17.91 -10.83
C GLU A 581 4.23 18.51 -10.71
N LEU A 582 5.01 18.06 -9.73
CA LEU A 582 6.39 18.46 -9.50
C LEU A 582 7.42 17.70 -10.36
N GLY A 583 7.01 16.76 -11.22
CA GLY A 583 7.92 15.95 -12.05
C GLY A 583 8.76 14.92 -11.27
N ILE A 584 8.42 14.65 -10.00
CA ILE A 584 9.14 13.79 -9.07
C ILE A 584 8.75 12.32 -9.29
N GLY A 585 9.63 11.58 -9.96
CA GLY A 585 9.41 10.17 -10.28
C GLY A 585 8.60 9.96 -11.57
N ARG A 586 8.26 8.70 -11.85
CA ARG A 586 7.66 8.24 -13.12
C ARG A 586 6.56 7.21 -12.85
N PRO A 587 5.74 6.82 -13.86
CA PRO A 587 4.70 5.79 -13.71
C PRO A 587 5.10 4.52 -12.96
N SER A 588 6.35 4.06 -13.12
CA SER A 588 6.92 2.89 -12.43
C SER A 588 7.21 3.10 -10.94
N THR A 589 7.36 4.35 -10.46
CA THR A 589 7.82 4.64 -9.09
C THR A 589 6.71 5.05 -8.14
N PHE A 590 5.63 5.69 -8.61
CA PHE A 590 4.61 6.32 -7.73
C PHE A 590 4.06 5.40 -6.63
N ALA A 591 3.59 4.20 -6.99
CA ALA A 591 3.05 3.24 -6.03
C ALA A 591 4.11 2.72 -5.06
N ALA A 592 5.34 2.48 -5.55
CA ALA A 592 6.45 1.99 -4.74
C ALA A 592 6.90 3.02 -3.69
N MET A 593 6.91 4.32 -4.03
CA MET A 593 7.29 5.37 -3.07
C MET A 593 6.27 5.51 -1.94
N CYS A 594 4.97 5.48 -2.26
CA CYS A 594 3.89 5.49 -1.27
C CYS A 594 4.00 4.31 -0.29
N GLU A 595 4.32 3.12 -0.79
CA GLU A 595 4.50 1.92 0.03
C GLU A 595 5.80 1.98 0.86
N LEU A 596 6.90 2.44 0.27
CA LEU A 596 8.22 2.45 0.90
C LEU A 596 8.29 3.38 2.12
N ILE A 597 7.72 4.59 2.05
CA ILE A 597 7.69 5.50 3.22
C ILE A 597 6.89 4.93 4.40
N GLN A 598 5.87 4.12 4.11
CA GLN A 598 5.07 3.42 5.12
C GLN A 598 5.81 2.19 5.67
N GLN A 599 6.37 1.34 4.81
CA GLN A 599 7.15 0.15 5.22
C GLN A 599 8.37 0.50 6.08
N ARG A 600 8.97 1.68 5.87
CA ARG A 600 10.10 2.18 6.66
C ARG A 600 9.69 2.84 7.98
N GLY A 601 8.40 3.08 8.21
CA GLY A 601 7.89 3.76 9.40
C GLY A 601 8.13 5.27 9.41
N TYR A 602 8.25 5.90 8.25
CA TYR A 602 8.43 7.35 8.12
C TYR A 602 7.11 8.12 7.99
N ALA A 603 6.06 7.46 7.46
CA ALA A 603 4.71 7.98 7.47
C ALA A 603 3.72 6.86 7.78
N ASP A 604 2.70 7.16 8.58
CA ASP A 604 1.64 6.25 8.97
C ASP A 604 0.32 6.64 8.29
N LYS A 605 -0.47 5.64 7.90
CA LYS A 605 -1.80 5.85 7.32
C LYS A 605 -2.86 5.87 8.41
N VAL A 606 -3.50 7.03 8.61
CA VAL A 606 -4.51 7.25 9.65
C VAL A 606 -5.93 6.90 9.15
N PRO A 607 -6.93 6.74 10.04
CA PRO A 607 -8.32 6.62 9.64
C PRO A 607 -8.75 7.76 8.69
N GLY A 608 -9.52 7.43 7.65
CA GLY A 608 -9.77 8.34 6.52
C GLY A 608 -8.72 8.26 5.39
N GLY A 609 -7.64 7.50 5.57
CA GLY A 609 -6.70 7.15 4.50
C GLY A 609 -5.62 8.18 4.18
N ALA A 610 -5.55 9.27 4.94
CA ALA A 610 -4.47 10.25 4.90
C ALA A 610 -3.16 9.66 5.46
N LEU A 611 -2.04 10.22 5.02
CA LEU A 611 -0.68 9.96 5.48
C LEU A 611 -0.29 11.04 6.48
N VAL A 612 0.27 10.64 7.61
CA VAL A 612 0.81 11.53 8.65
C VAL A 612 2.27 11.13 8.90
N PRO A 613 3.23 12.08 8.92
CA PRO A 613 4.63 11.77 9.12
C PRO A 613 4.91 11.39 10.59
N SER A 614 5.68 10.32 10.77
CA SER A 614 6.16 9.90 12.10
C SER A 614 7.31 10.80 12.59
N ASP A 615 7.65 10.73 13.87
CA ASP A 615 8.83 11.41 14.44
C ASP A 615 10.10 11.09 13.64
N ALA A 616 10.28 9.83 13.24
CA ALA A 616 11.41 9.39 12.43
C ALA A 616 11.40 10.06 11.04
N GLY A 617 10.23 10.19 10.42
CA GLY A 617 10.07 10.85 9.13
C GLY A 617 10.32 12.36 9.18
N ARG A 618 9.84 13.03 10.24
CA ARG A 618 10.06 14.46 10.49
C ARG A 618 11.54 14.78 10.72
N LEU A 619 12.19 14.03 11.61
CA LEU A 619 13.61 14.23 11.93
C LEU A 619 14.51 13.88 10.73
N LEU A 620 14.22 12.81 9.98
CA LEU A 620 14.92 12.50 8.74
C LEU A 620 14.79 13.61 7.71
N THR A 621 13.57 14.12 7.51
CA THR A 621 13.33 15.20 6.56
C THR A 621 14.10 16.46 6.95
N GLN A 622 14.10 16.84 8.23
CA GLN A 622 14.87 18.02 8.67
C GLN A 622 16.40 17.81 8.52
N PHE A 623 16.92 16.64 8.91
CA PHE A 623 18.34 16.33 8.74
C PHE A 623 18.77 16.40 7.27
N LEU A 624 17.95 15.90 6.34
CA LEU A 624 18.26 15.98 4.92
C LEU A 624 18.13 17.41 4.36
N VAL A 625 17.17 18.20 4.83
CA VAL A 625 17.07 19.62 4.44
C VAL A 625 18.29 20.43 4.91
N GLU A 626 18.77 20.17 6.12
CA GLU A 626 19.92 20.88 6.71
C GLU A 626 21.26 20.48 6.04
N TYR A 627 21.47 19.17 5.86
CA TYR A 627 22.79 18.63 5.47
C TYR A 627 22.90 18.22 4.01
N PHE A 628 21.78 17.89 3.34
CA PHE A 628 21.75 17.40 1.96
C PHE A 628 20.62 18.08 1.14
N PRO A 629 20.54 19.43 1.12
CA PRO A 629 19.40 20.15 0.56
C PRO A 629 19.09 19.75 -0.89
N ASP A 630 20.11 19.58 -1.72
CA ASP A 630 19.95 19.17 -3.13
C ASP A 630 19.25 17.81 -3.27
N VAL A 631 19.62 16.83 -2.44
CA VAL A 631 19.06 15.46 -2.49
C VAL A 631 17.57 15.42 -2.16
N VAL A 632 17.06 16.44 -1.44
CA VAL A 632 15.64 16.59 -1.10
C VAL A 632 14.99 17.83 -1.72
N ASN A 633 15.66 18.48 -2.67
CA ASN A 633 15.10 19.55 -3.47
C ASN A 633 14.20 18.95 -4.57
N TYR A 634 13.02 19.52 -4.74
CA TYR A 634 12.02 19.08 -5.70
C TYR A 634 12.48 19.29 -7.16
N GLU A 635 13.04 20.45 -7.47
CA GLU A 635 13.59 20.81 -8.79
C GLU A 635 14.81 19.96 -9.14
N PHE A 636 15.70 19.71 -8.16
CA PHE A 636 16.81 18.78 -8.35
C PHE A 636 16.32 17.36 -8.63
N THR A 637 15.33 16.88 -7.86
CA THR A 637 14.79 15.53 -8.06
C THR A 637 14.09 15.38 -9.40
N ALA A 638 13.35 16.41 -9.85
CA ALA A 638 12.66 16.45 -11.12
C ALA A 638 13.64 16.52 -12.30
N SER A 639 14.57 17.49 -12.30
CA SER A 639 15.59 17.63 -13.35
C SER A 639 16.50 16.41 -13.47
N MET A 640 16.77 15.70 -12.37
CA MET A 640 17.47 14.42 -12.42
C MET A 640 16.66 13.32 -13.14
N GLU A 641 15.33 13.28 -12.98
CA GLU A 641 14.50 12.36 -13.79
C GLU A 641 14.40 12.83 -15.24
N GLU A 642 14.36 14.13 -15.53
CA GLU A 642 14.41 14.64 -16.92
C GLU A 642 15.72 14.27 -17.62
N LYS A 643 16.87 14.40 -16.95
CA LYS A 643 18.15 13.95 -17.50
C LYS A 643 18.22 12.43 -17.69
N LEU A 644 17.53 11.63 -16.87
CA LEU A 644 17.38 10.19 -17.12
C LEU A 644 16.56 9.92 -18.40
N ASP A 645 15.57 10.76 -18.70
CA ASP A 645 14.82 10.69 -19.96
C ASP A 645 15.67 11.17 -21.17
N GLU A 646 16.63 12.09 -20.96
CA GLU A 646 17.63 12.50 -21.97
C GLU A 646 18.67 11.40 -22.24
N VAL A 647 19.07 10.65 -21.20
CA VAL A 647 19.87 9.42 -21.36
C VAL A 647 19.05 8.37 -22.13
N SER A 648 17.76 8.21 -21.81
CA SER A 648 16.91 7.23 -22.52
C SER A 648 16.64 7.62 -23.97
N ALA A 649 16.71 8.92 -24.31
CA ALA A 649 16.74 9.46 -25.67
C ALA A 649 18.10 9.33 -26.39
N GLY A 650 19.17 8.91 -25.71
CA GLY A 650 20.52 8.87 -26.24
C GLY A 650 21.19 10.25 -26.41
N HIS A 651 20.62 11.32 -25.85
CA HIS A 651 21.17 12.68 -25.94
C HIS A 651 22.30 12.93 -24.92
N VAL A 652 22.32 12.20 -23.81
CA VAL A 652 23.30 12.35 -22.71
C VAL A 652 23.90 11.00 -22.37
N ALA A 653 25.23 10.94 -22.19
CA ALA A 653 25.87 9.72 -21.72
C ALA A 653 25.61 9.51 -20.21
N TRP A 654 25.17 8.31 -19.84
CA TRP A 654 24.76 7.99 -18.47
C TRP A 654 25.89 8.10 -17.43
N ARG A 655 27.14 7.98 -17.87
CA ARG A 655 28.35 8.16 -17.05
C ARG A 655 28.62 9.62 -16.72
N ASP A 656 28.45 10.52 -17.68
CA ASP A 656 28.62 11.97 -17.49
C ASP A 656 27.57 12.49 -16.51
N LEU A 657 26.33 12.00 -16.61
CA LEU A 657 25.27 12.21 -15.63
C LEU A 657 25.74 11.81 -14.22
N LEU A 658 26.19 10.56 -14.04
CA LEU A 658 26.64 10.07 -12.73
C LEU A 658 27.88 10.82 -12.21
N GLY A 659 28.84 11.15 -13.07
CA GLY A 659 30.03 11.94 -12.72
C GLY A 659 29.66 13.33 -12.20
N SER A 660 28.78 14.03 -12.93
CA SER A 660 28.28 15.36 -12.55
C SER A 660 27.54 15.37 -11.22
N PHE A 661 26.88 14.27 -10.87
CA PHE A 661 26.20 14.10 -9.59
C PHE A 661 27.14 13.69 -8.45
N TRP A 662 27.97 12.68 -8.70
CA TRP A 662 28.68 11.95 -7.66
C TRP A 662 29.76 12.77 -6.96
N GLY A 663 30.52 13.59 -7.71
CA GLY A 663 31.58 14.41 -7.16
C GLY A 663 31.11 15.35 -6.03
N PRO A 664 30.17 16.28 -6.30
CA PRO A 664 29.62 17.16 -5.26
C PRO A 664 28.93 16.41 -4.12
N PHE A 665 28.20 15.33 -4.43
CA PHE A 665 27.47 14.55 -3.44
C PHE A 665 28.40 13.79 -2.48
N SER A 666 29.46 13.15 -2.98
CA SER A 666 30.43 12.43 -2.14
C SER A 666 31.19 13.39 -1.22
N ALA A 667 31.68 14.51 -1.75
CA ALA A 667 32.34 15.54 -0.95
C ALA A 667 31.44 16.02 0.21
N ARG A 668 30.15 16.25 -0.06
CA ARG A 668 29.18 16.64 0.97
C ARG A 668 28.91 15.53 1.99
N VAL A 669 28.91 14.26 1.58
CA VAL A 669 28.82 13.13 2.52
C VAL A 669 30.03 13.12 3.46
N ASP A 670 31.24 13.31 2.94
CA ASP A 670 32.47 13.30 3.73
C ASP A 670 32.52 14.46 4.75
N GLU A 671 32.10 15.67 4.35
CA GLU A 671 31.92 16.81 5.26
C GLU A 671 30.98 16.47 6.42
N VAL A 672 29.77 15.97 6.11
CA VAL A 672 28.73 15.67 7.12
C VAL A 672 29.14 14.51 8.02
N MET A 673 29.98 13.58 7.53
CA MET A 673 30.57 12.52 8.34
C MET A 673 31.53 13.05 9.42
N GLN A 674 32.16 14.21 9.24
CA GLN A 674 33.00 14.83 10.28
C GLN A 674 32.19 15.55 11.39
N ILE A 675 30.94 15.92 11.13
CA ILE A 675 30.09 16.65 12.10
C ILE A 675 29.73 15.73 13.28
N ASP A 676 29.96 16.16 14.52
CA ASP A 676 29.56 15.36 15.67
C ASP A 676 28.03 15.14 15.75
N ARG A 677 27.63 13.99 16.29
CA ARG A 677 26.21 13.64 16.44
C ARG A 677 25.45 14.62 17.34
N ILE A 678 26.07 15.18 18.39
CA ILE A 678 25.42 16.13 19.28
C ILE A 678 25.15 17.43 18.50
N ALA A 679 26.13 17.94 17.77
CA ALA A 679 25.98 19.11 16.90
C ALA A 679 24.89 18.89 15.83
N ALA A 680 24.86 17.71 15.19
CA ALA A 680 23.84 17.37 14.21
C ALA A 680 22.42 17.34 14.80
N VAL A 681 22.25 16.82 16.02
CA VAL A 681 20.95 16.82 16.71
C VAL A 681 20.58 18.22 17.19
N GLN A 682 21.54 19.05 17.65
CA GLN A 682 21.31 20.44 18.04
C GLN A 682 20.87 21.33 16.87
N ALA A 683 21.39 21.11 15.66
CA ALA A 683 20.92 21.82 14.47
C ALA A 683 19.45 21.49 14.16
N ILE A 684 19.07 20.20 14.20
CA ILE A 684 17.67 19.77 14.04
C ILE A 684 16.78 20.34 15.15
N ASP A 685 17.27 20.33 16.40
CA ASP A 685 16.56 20.85 17.56
C ASP A 685 16.19 22.34 17.38
N LYS A 686 17.17 23.16 16.99
CA LYS A 686 16.98 24.57 16.66
C LYS A 686 16.04 24.76 15.47
N ALA A 687 16.21 23.98 14.39
CA ALA A 687 15.41 24.12 13.17
C ALA A 687 13.95 23.65 13.33
N LEU A 688 13.63 22.92 14.40
CA LEU A 688 12.28 22.44 14.72
C LEU A 688 11.72 23.05 16.02
N GLU A 689 12.37 24.07 16.60
CA GLU A 689 12.03 24.62 17.92
C GLU A 689 10.53 24.95 18.07
N ASP A 690 9.92 25.64 17.10
CA ASP A 690 8.48 25.97 17.07
C ASP A 690 7.52 24.75 16.94
N LEU A 691 8.05 23.57 16.60
CA LEU A 691 7.28 22.37 16.28
C LEU A 691 7.51 21.22 17.27
N LEU A 692 8.57 21.30 18.06
CA LEU A 692 8.89 20.34 19.12
C LEU A 692 8.02 20.59 20.36
N GLY A 693 7.77 19.54 21.14
CA GLY A 693 6.88 19.55 22.31
C GLY A 693 7.42 20.29 23.54
N TYR A 694 8.16 21.38 23.34
CA TYR A 694 8.72 22.19 24.42
C TYR A 694 7.64 23.02 25.16
N PRO A 695 7.85 23.33 26.45
CA PRO A 695 7.06 24.34 27.17
C PRO A 695 7.18 25.74 26.54
N VAL A 696 6.18 26.59 26.78
CA VAL A 696 6.04 27.93 26.19
C VAL A 696 5.98 28.95 27.32
N LYS A 697 6.78 30.02 27.26
CA LYS A 697 6.77 31.07 28.29
C LYS A 697 5.38 31.70 28.39
N GLY A 698 4.90 31.87 29.63
CA GLY A 698 3.58 32.46 29.91
C GLY A 698 2.37 31.56 29.61
N GLY A 699 2.56 30.42 28.93
CA GLY A 699 1.53 29.38 28.82
C GLY A 699 1.30 28.74 30.19
N SER A 700 0.08 28.77 30.71
CA SER A 700 -0.25 28.37 32.08
C SER A 700 -0.08 26.86 32.33
N GLY A 701 1.17 26.45 32.62
CA GLY A 701 1.51 25.15 33.21
C GLY A 701 1.13 25.03 34.70
N SER A 702 0.64 26.10 35.31
CA SER A 702 0.19 26.12 36.70
C SER A 702 -1.25 25.60 36.84
N ALA A 703 -1.40 24.31 37.10
CA ALA A 703 -2.58 23.80 37.79
C ALA A 703 -2.51 24.20 39.27
N ALA A 704 -2.69 25.50 39.55
CA ALA A 704 -2.99 25.98 40.89
C ALA A 704 -4.42 25.55 41.24
N ALA A 705 -4.62 25.00 42.44
CA ALA A 705 -5.95 24.66 42.92
C ALA A 705 -6.75 25.95 43.22
N GLY A 706 -7.92 26.10 42.60
CA GLY A 706 -8.81 27.25 42.77
C GLY A 706 -10.11 27.05 41.99
N ASN A 707 -11.24 27.43 42.58
CA ASN A 707 -12.57 27.03 42.11
C ASN A 707 -13.12 27.88 40.96
N GLY A 708 -13.69 27.20 39.95
CA GLY A 708 -14.93 27.58 39.26
C GLY A 708 -14.97 28.80 38.34
N ALA A 709 -14.93 28.58 37.02
CA ALA A 709 -15.88 29.15 36.05
C ALA A 709 -15.70 28.49 34.65
N GLU A 710 -16.79 28.50 33.88
CA GLU A 710 -17.06 27.83 32.59
C GLU A 710 -15.90 27.61 31.59
N ALA A 711 -15.62 26.33 31.31
CA ALA A 711 -14.82 25.91 30.17
C ALA A 711 -15.68 25.77 28.90
N SER A 712 -15.55 26.71 27.96
CA SER A 712 -16.20 26.65 26.66
C SER A 712 -15.54 25.60 25.74
N ARG A 713 -16.37 24.82 25.05
CA ARG A 713 -15.93 23.73 24.16
C ARG A 713 -15.48 24.28 22.80
N GLY A 714 -14.26 23.95 22.36
CA GLY A 714 -13.91 23.99 20.92
C GLY A 714 -12.56 24.59 20.52
N GLY A 715 -11.89 25.33 21.41
CA GLY A 715 -10.60 25.96 21.09
C GLY A 715 -9.44 24.97 20.95
N LYS A 716 -8.88 24.82 19.74
CA LYS A 716 -7.48 24.39 19.59
C LYS A 716 -6.61 25.63 19.75
N MET A 717 -5.66 25.61 20.70
CA MET A 717 -4.67 26.69 20.77
C MET A 717 -3.83 26.75 19.49
N PRO A 718 -3.51 27.95 18.98
CA PRO A 718 -2.49 28.09 17.95
C PRO A 718 -1.13 27.62 18.50
N ILE A 719 -0.24 27.19 17.60
CA ILE A 719 1.19 27.11 17.93
C ILE A 719 1.63 28.53 18.32
N PRO A 720 2.42 28.73 19.38
CA PRO A 720 2.91 30.04 19.76
C PRO A 720 3.61 30.72 18.58
N GLY A 721 3.50 32.05 18.52
CA GLY A 721 4.44 32.84 17.73
C GLY A 721 5.87 32.71 18.29
N PRO A 722 6.86 33.40 17.69
CA PRO A 722 8.27 33.30 18.07
C PRO A 722 8.64 33.81 19.49
N GLU A 723 7.65 34.05 20.35
CA GLU A 723 7.83 34.53 21.73
C GLU A 723 8.14 33.37 22.70
N GLY A 724 9.36 32.87 22.57
CA GLY A 724 10.10 32.25 23.68
C GLY A 724 9.60 30.89 24.15
N VAL A 725 10.15 29.84 23.54
CA VAL A 725 10.19 28.50 24.13
C VAL A 725 10.88 28.55 25.51
N GLU A 726 10.29 27.88 26.51
CA GLU A 726 10.92 27.69 27.81
C GLU A 726 11.71 26.38 27.83
N ARG A 727 13.03 26.50 27.68
CA ARG A 727 13.95 25.37 27.73
C ARG A 727 14.29 24.94 29.16
N THR A 728 13.97 25.70 30.22
CA THR A 728 14.27 25.29 31.60
C THR A 728 13.50 24.02 31.98
N CYS A 729 14.19 23.00 32.50
CA CYS A 729 13.54 21.77 32.94
C CYS A 729 12.70 22.01 34.20
N PRO A 730 11.36 21.84 34.16
CA PRO A 730 10.49 22.14 35.31
C PRO A 730 10.63 21.14 36.47
N SER A 731 11.39 20.05 36.28
CA SER A 731 11.64 19.05 37.33
C SER A 731 12.87 19.34 38.20
N CYS A 732 13.83 20.13 37.71
CA CYS A 732 15.05 20.45 38.47
C CYS A 732 15.40 21.95 38.49
N GLY A 733 14.80 22.77 37.64
CA GLY A 733 15.00 24.23 37.58
C GLY A 733 16.38 24.69 37.07
N THR A 734 17.37 23.80 37.00
CA THR A 734 18.79 24.14 36.77
C THR A 734 19.34 23.73 35.41
N ALA A 735 18.68 22.81 34.71
CA ALA A 735 19.17 22.23 33.46
C ALA A 735 18.16 22.43 32.32
N GLU A 736 18.66 22.48 31.09
CA GLU A 736 17.83 22.71 29.91
C GLU A 736 17.22 21.43 29.31
N LEU A 737 16.08 21.56 28.66
CA LEU A 737 15.44 20.56 27.83
C LEU A 737 16.07 20.58 26.42
N LYS A 738 16.42 19.40 25.90
CA LYS A 738 17.01 19.22 24.57
C LYS A 738 16.37 18.05 23.83
N LEU A 739 16.38 18.08 22.50
CA LEU A 739 16.05 16.94 21.67
C LEU A 739 17.04 15.78 21.91
N CYS A 740 16.50 14.64 22.35
CA CYS A 740 17.22 13.39 22.54
C CYS A 740 16.76 12.38 21.49
N VAL A 741 17.70 11.84 20.70
CA VAL A 741 17.41 10.87 19.63
C VAL A 741 18.12 9.54 19.88
N SER A 742 17.40 8.42 19.73
CA SER A 742 17.93 7.06 19.80
C SER A 742 17.41 6.18 18.66
N ALA A 743 18.00 5.00 18.48
CA ALA A 743 17.50 3.98 17.55
C ALA A 743 16.10 3.44 17.89
N LYS A 744 15.57 3.71 19.10
CA LYS A 744 14.23 3.28 19.54
C LYS A 744 13.16 4.37 19.39
N GLY A 745 13.55 5.60 19.07
CA GLY A 745 12.68 6.78 19.10
C GLY A 745 13.43 8.02 19.57
N ALA A 746 12.77 9.16 19.45
CA ALA A 746 13.22 10.45 19.98
C ALA A 746 12.27 10.93 21.09
N TRP A 747 12.71 11.90 21.87
CA TRP A 747 11.95 12.57 22.94
C TRP A 747 12.64 13.90 23.28
N ILE A 748 11.94 14.81 23.96
CA ILE A 748 12.60 15.96 24.60
C ILE A 748 13.01 15.53 26.01
N GLY A 749 14.26 15.74 26.41
CA GLY A 749 14.78 15.30 27.72
C GLY A 749 15.64 16.34 28.41
N CYS A 750 15.73 16.25 29.74
CA CYS A 750 16.61 17.09 30.54
C CYS A 750 18.09 16.86 30.21
N SER A 751 18.88 17.93 30.12
CA SER A 751 20.32 17.87 29.87
C SER A 751 21.11 17.34 31.06
N GLY A 752 20.57 17.48 32.28
CA GLY A 752 21.10 16.91 33.54
C GLY A 752 20.77 15.43 33.76
N TYR A 753 20.56 14.65 32.71
CA TYR A 753 20.48 13.18 32.80
C TYR A 753 21.89 12.60 33.09
N PRO A 754 22.06 11.62 34.00
CA PRO A 754 21.03 10.73 34.58
C PRO A 754 20.28 11.29 35.80
N ASP A 755 20.79 12.32 36.47
CA ASP A 755 20.28 12.79 37.76
C ASP A 755 18.86 13.35 37.67
N CYS A 756 18.52 13.99 36.54
CA CYS A 756 17.17 14.35 36.17
C CYS A 756 16.66 13.50 34.99
N THR A 757 15.65 12.67 35.24
CA THR A 757 15.06 11.76 34.23
C THR A 757 13.82 12.33 33.52
N TYR A 758 13.56 13.64 33.66
CA TYR A 758 12.42 14.31 33.04
C TYR A 758 12.46 14.22 31.51
N ALA A 759 11.32 13.86 30.91
CA ALA A 759 11.18 13.69 29.47
C ALA A 759 9.74 13.97 28.99
N LEU A 760 9.61 14.53 27.79
CA LEU A 760 8.38 14.84 27.07
C LEU A 760 8.35 14.17 25.69
N SER A 761 7.17 14.12 25.06
CA SER A 761 7.01 13.67 23.67
C SER A 761 7.69 14.63 22.69
N THR A 762 8.29 14.10 21.62
CA THR A 762 9.05 14.88 20.62
C THR A 762 8.17 15.86 19.86
N PHE A 763 7.10 15.36 19.25
CA PHE A 763 6.07 16.16 18.59
C PHE A 763 4.76 15.88 19.33
N THR A 764 4.16 16.88 19.97
CA THR A 764 2.94 16.69 20.75
C THR A 764 1.80 16.19 19.85
N PRO A 765 1.21 14.99 20.08
CA PRO A 765 0.06 14.55 19.33
C PRO A 765 -1.14 15.43 19.67
N GLY A 766 -1.64 16.18 18.69
CA GLY A 766 -2.73 17.14 18.88
C GLY A 766 -4.09 16.50 19.20
N TYR A 767 -4.29 16.12 20.46
CA TYR A 767 -5.60 15.92 21.09
C TYR A 767 -5.60 16.64 22.45
N ALA A 768 -6.26 17.80 22.49
CA ALA A 768 -6.48 18.55 23.73
C ALA A 768 -7.28 17.70 24.73
N GLY A 769 -6.82 17.64 25.98
CA GLY A 769 -7.30 16.74 27.03
C GLY A 769 -6.19 15.85 27.62
N SER A 770 -5.16 15.54 26.83
CA SER A 770 -3.92 14.95 27.32
C SER A 770 -3.04 16.01 27.98
N THR A 771 -3.21 16.26 29.29
CA THR A 771 -2.18 16.97 30.06
C THR A 771 -0.83 16.28 29.84
N VAL A 772 0.16 17.03 29.35
CA VAL A 772 1.53 16.53 29.20
C VAL A 772 2.15 16.45 30.61
N ARG A 773 1.74 15.42 31.35
CA ARG A 773 2.32 15.09 32.64
C ARG A 773 3.64 14.36 32.39
N PRO A 774 4.71 14.69 33.12
CA PRO A 774 5.97 13.96 33.01
C PRO A 774 5.78 12.47 33.24
N LEU A 775 6.63 11.67 32.59
CA LEU A 775 6.84 10.25 32.92
C LEU A 775 7.64 10.09 34.22
N SER A 776 7.36 10.91 35.23
CA SER A 776 7.91 10.81 36.57
C SER A 776 7.25 9.63 37.29
N TYR A 777 8.01 8.54 37.40
CA TYR A 777 7.65 7.39 38.23
C TYR A 777 8.58 7.37 39.46
N PRO A 778 8.08 7.09 40.67
CA PRO A 778 6.69 6.81 41.02
C PRO A 778 5.80 8.07 40.98
N ARG A 779 4.51 7.89 40.68
CA ARG A 779 3.47 8.93 40.80
C ARG A 779 2.29 8.37 41.57
N GLU A 780 1.75 9.11 42.53
CA GLU A 780 0.46 8.78 43.12
C GLU A 780 -0.69 9.17 42.18
N VAL A 781 -1.69 8.30 42.07
CA VAL A 781 -2.91 8.52 41.27
C VAL A 781 -4.04 9.05 42.15
N GLY A 782 -4.11 8.60 43.41
CA GLY A 782 -5.09 8.97 44.42
C GLY A 782 -5.47 7.78 45.30
N ALA A 783 -6.19 8.05 46.40
CA ALA A 783 -6.72 7.02 47.30
C ALA A 783 -7.85 6.21 46.62
N HIS A 784 -7.78 4.88 46.68
CA HIS A 784 -8.75 3.97 46.07
C HIS A 784 -10.13 4.12 46.71
N SER A 785 -11.19 4.14 45.88
CA SER A 785 -12.55 4.50 46.27
C SER A 785 -13.20 3.53 47.28
N GLU A 786 -12.70 2.29 47.40
CA GLU A 786 -13.25 1.28 48.33
C GLU A 786 -12.54 1.21 49.69
N ASP A 787 -11.23 1.46 49.77
CA ASP A 787 -10.43 1.21 50.98
C ASP A 787 -9.50 2.36 51.40
N GLY A 788 -9.50 3.47 50.66
CA GLY A 788 -8.72 4.66 50.93
C GLY A 788 -7.20 4.53 50.74
N LYS A 789 -6.68 3.37 50.31
CA LYS A 789 -5.22 3.18 50.14
C LYS A 789 -4.72 3.85 48.86
N PRO A 790 -3.49 4.41 48.83
CA PRO A 790 -2.96 5.10 47.66
C PRO A 790 -2.72 4.15 46.49
N ILE A 791 -3.24 4.52 45.31
CA ILE A 791 -2.93 3.87 44.04
C ILE A 791 -1.64 4.49 43.48
N MET A 792 -0.59 3.68 43.35
CA MET A 792 0.72 4.12 42.90
C MET A 792 1.00 3.68 41.45
N MET A 793 1.31 4.65 40.60
CA MET A 793 1.80 4.45 39.23
C MET A 793 3.33 4.30 39.26
N LYS A 794 3.85 3.12 38.93
CA LYS A 794 5.28 2.76 38.96
C LYS A 794 5.76 2.25 37.60
N LYS A 795 7.08 2.13 37.41
CA LYS A 795 7.72 1.64 36.17
C LYS A 795 8.66 0.49 36.48
N GLY A 796 8.40 -0.67 35.86
CA GLY A 796 9.24 -1.86 35.98
C GLY A 796 9.90 -2.26 34.65
N PRO A 797 10.65 -3.37 34.60
CA PRO A 797 11.34 -3.84 33.40
C PRO A 797 10.38 -4.18 32.23
N TYR A 798 9.12 -4.46 32.53
CA TYR A 798 8.07 -4.76 31.54
C TYR A 798 7.18 -3.56 31.19
N GLY A 799 7.56 -2.35 31.62
CA GLY A 799 6.80 -1.13 31.42
C GLY A 799 6.08 -0.62 32.68
N PRO A 800 5.17 0.35 32.52
CA PRO A 800 4.46 0.96 33.63
C PRO A 800 3.35 0.06 34.19
N TYR A 801 3.12 0.15 35.50
CA TYR A 801 2.13 -0.64 36.21
C TYR A 801 1.52 0.16 37.37
N LEU A 802 0.28 -0.17 37.71
CA LEU A 802 -0.40 0.27 38.92
C LEU A 802 -0.09 -0.69 40.06
N GLU A 803 0.09 -0.14 41.26
CA GLU A 803 0.26 -0.85 42.52
C GLU A 803 -0.74 -0.31 43.54
N TRP A 804 -1.56 -1.20 44.12
CA TRP A 804 -2.53 -0.89 45.16
C TRP A 804 -2.51 -2.02 46.17
N GLY A 805 -2.01 -1.74 47.39
CA GLY A 805 -1.61 -2.78 48.33
C GLY A 805 -0.61 -3.76 47.70
N GLU A 806 -0.91 -5.07 47.75
CA GLU A 806 -0.11 -6.11 47.10
C GLU A 806 -0.44 -6.31 45.61
N LEU A 807 -1.53 -5.73 45.11
CA LEU A 807 -2.00 -5.94 43.76
C LEU A 807 -1.19 -5.11 42.76
N ARG A 808 -0.64 -5.77 41.73
CA ARG A 808 0.07 -5.12 40.62
C ARG A 808 -0.61 -5.38 39.28
N ALA A 809 -0.92 -4.30 38.55
CA ALA A 809 -1.59 -4.34 37.25
C ALA A 809 -0.79 -3.62 36.17
N SER A 810 -0.24 -4.36 35.19
CA SER A 810 0.55 -3.81 34.09
C SER A 810 -0.30 -3.02 33.09
N ILE A 811 0.17 -1.85 32.66
CA ILE A 811 -0.53 -0.98 31.69
C ILE A 811 -0.05 -1.28 30.27
N ASN A 812 -1.00 -1.45 29.35
CA ASN A 812 -0.69 -1.63 27.95
C ASN A 812 -0.53 -0.27 27.24
N VAL A 813 0.72 0.21 27.16
CA VAL A 813 1.07 1.50 26.53
C VAL A 813 0.68 1.64 25.06
N ARG A 814 0.31 0.56 24.35
CA ARG A 814 -0.24 0.63 22.98
C ARG A 814 -1.74 0.92 22.93
N ARG A 815 -2.42 0.92 24.08
CA ARG A 815 -3.87 1.15 24.20
C ARG A 815 -4.23 2.32 25.12
N SER A 816 -3.37 2.63 26.09
CA SER A 816 -3.63 3.64 27.11
C SER A 816 -2.33 4.37 27.47
N ASN A 817 -2.35 5.70 27.49
CA ASN A 817 -1.20 6.49 27.91
C ASN A 817 -1.15 6.57 29.47
N PRO A 818 -0.12 6.04 30.14
CA PRO A 818 -0.02 6.06 31.60
C PRO A 818 0.01 7.47 32.21
N ALA A 819 0.47 8.48 31.45
CA ALA A 819 0.51 9.86 31.93
C ALA A 819 -0.89 10.47 32.12
N THR A 820 -1.87 10.00 31.33
CA THR A 820 -3.22 10.61 31.22
C THR A 820 -4.34 9.73 31.77
N LEU A 821 -4.03 8.59 32.39
CA LEU A 821 -5.06 7.78 33.05
C LEU A 821 -5.67 8.56 34.21
N SER A 822 -7.00 8.60 34.26
CA SER A 822 -7.75 9.15 35.39
C SER A 822 -7.75 8.17 36.57
N LYS A 823 -8.18 8.61 37.75
CA LYS A 823 -8.29 7.76 38.94
C LYS A 823 -9.24 6.59 38.66
N GLU A 824 -10.41 6.88 38.12
CA GLU A 824 -11.48 5.92 37.80
C GLU A 824 -11.01 4.88 36.77
N GLN A 825 -10.21 5.30 35.79
CA GLN A 825 -9.61 4.39 34.80
C GLN A 825 -8.54 3.48 35.42
N CYS A 826 -7.81 3.97 36.43
CA CYS A 826 -6.85 3.13 37.17
C CYS A 826 -7.57 2.12 38.06
N GLU A 827 -8.65 2.53 38.72
CA GLU A 827 -9.52 1.65 39.51
C GLU A 827 -10.17 0.57 38.64
N GLU A 828 -10.69 0.90 37.45
CA GLU A 828 -11.21 -0.09 36.50
C GLU A 828 -10.14 -1.13 36.09
N ILE A 829 -8.90 -0.69 35.84
CA ILE A 829 -7.78 -1.60 35.52
C ILE A 829 -7.43 -2.52 36.71
N LEU A 830 -7.49 -1.99 37.94
CA LEU A 830 -7.27 -2.77 39.16
C LEU A 830 -8.44 -3.73 39.42
N ARG A 831 -9.70 -3.31 39.23
CA ARG A 831 -10.90 -4.15 39.36
C ARG A 831 -10.88 -5.31 38.38
N ILE A 832 -10.60 -5.06 37.09
CA ILE A 832 -10.42 -6.13 36.08
C ILE A 832 -9.28 -7.09 36.47
N LYS A 833 -8.27 -6.62 37.20
CA LYS A 833 -7.15 -7.45 37.68
C LYS A 833 -7.53 -8.26 38.92
N LEU A 834 -8.36 -7.72 39.82
CA LEU A 834 -8.96 -8.41 40.96
C LEU A 834 -9.96 -9.47 40.52
N GLU A 835 -10.90 -9.12 39.65
CA GLU A 835 -11.86 -10.04 39.04
C GLU A 835 -11.16 -11.26 38.42
N LYS A 836 -10.03 -11.04 37.72
CA LYS A 836 -9.21 -12.14 37.16
C LYS A 836 -8.42 -12.92 38.20
N LYS A 837 -7.99 -12.29 39.30
CA LYS A 837 -7.30 -12.96 40.40
C LYS A 837 -8.31 -13.85 41.15
N ALA A 838 -9.46 -13.31 41.53
CA ALA A 838 -10.58 -14.01 42.13
C ALA A 838 -11.13 -15.12 41.22
N GLN A 839 -11.22 -14.91 39.90
CA GLN A 839 -11.57 -15.99 38.95
C GLN A 839 -10.51 -17.11 38.97
N SER A 840 -9.20 -16.78 38.96
CA SER A 840 -8.16 -17.82 39.02
C SER A 840 -8.07 -18.53 40.38
N GLU A 841 -8.47 -17.86 41.47
CA GLU A 841 -8.52 -18.43 42.82
C GLU A 841 -9.77 -19.31 42.99
N ALA A 842 -10.94 -18.86 42.53
CA ALA A 842 -12.16 -19.67 42.49
C ALA A 842 -12.07 -20.86 41.53
N GLU A 843 -11.39 -20.73 40.38
CA GLU A 843 -11.03 -21.85 39.50
C GLU A 843 -10.02 -22.83 40.14
N SER A 844 -9.28 -22.40 41.18
CA SER A 844 -8.39 -23.29 41.95
C SER A 844 -9.12 -24.01 43.09
N ASP A 845 -9.97 -23.32 43.86
CA ASP A 845 -10.77 -23.93 44.94
C ASP A 845 -11.85 -24.88 44.43
N SER A 846 -12.42 -24.63 43.25
CA SER A 846 -13.42 -25.52 42.63
C SER A 846 -12.83 -26.74 41.91
N SER A 847 -11.53 -27.04 42.11
CA SER A 847 -10.86 -28.21 41.51
C SER A 847 -10.75 -29.44 42.43
N SER A 848 -11.34 -29.38 43.64
CA SER A 848 -11.50 -30.52 44.56
C SER A 848 -12.85 -31.24 44.39
N GLY A 849 -13.22 -31.59 43.15
CA GLY A 849 -14.47 -32.31 42.85
C GLY A 849 -14.71 -32.49 41.35
N GLU A 850 -15.06 -33.72 40.96
CA GLU A 850 -15.05 -34.23 39.59
C GLU A 850 -15.79 -33.42 38.49
N VAL A 851 -15.09 -33.26 37.35
CA VAL A 851 -15.56 -33.40 35.96
C VAL A 851 -16.87 -32.68 35.55
N GLY A 852 -16.73 -31.47 34.96
CA GLY A 852 -17.76 -30.79 34.18
C GLY A 852 -17.26 -30.26 32.83
N ALA A 853 -17.93 -30.63 31.72
CA ALA A 853 -17.54 -30.20 30.36
C ALA A 853 -18.12 -28.83 29.95
N PRO A 854 -17.37 -27.95 29.24
CA PRO A 854 -17.86 -26.61 28.87
C PRO A 854 -18.40 -26.47 27.42
N LYS A 855 -19.44 -25.62 27.25
CA LYS A 855 -20.00 -25.19 25.95
C LYS A 855 -19.23 -24.02 25.30
N LYS A 856 -19.57 -23.70 24.04
CA LYS A 856 -18.76 -22.96 23.04
C LYS A 856 -18.90 -21.42 23.00
N ARG A 857 -17.89 -20.81 22.34
CA ARG A 857 -17.69 -19.40 21.87
C ARG A 857 -16.91 -18.55 22.88
N LYS A 858 -15.99 -17.63 22.51
CA LYS A 858 -15.22 -17.31 21.28
C LYS A 858 -14.01 -16.44 21.75
N ALA A 859 -12.78 -16.45 21.20
CA ALA A 859 -12.07 -17.39 20.32
C ALA A 859 -10.53 -17.12 20.34
N ALA A 860 -9.92 -16.88 21.51
CA ALA A 860 -8.48 -16.61 21.66
C ALA A 860 -7.59 -17.79 21.21
N LYS A 861 -6.28 -17.55 20.96
CA LYS A 861 -5.30 -18.64 20.72
C LYS A 861 -5.33 -19.60 21.93
N ARG A 862 -5.83 -20.83 21.74
CA ARG A 862 -5.85 -21.86 22.80
C ARG A 862 -4.42 -22.09 23.32
N PRO A 863 -4.22 -22.28 24.64
CA PRO A 863 -2.91 -22.63 25.18
C PRO A 863 -2.44 -23.96 24.57
N ARG A 864 -1.13 -24.10 24.36
CA ARG A 864 -0.53 -25.40 24.04
C ARG A 864 -0.78 -26.36 25.20
N ALA A 865 -1.12 -27.62 24.91
CA ALA A 865 -1.15 -28.68 25.91
C ALA A 865 0.19 -28.69 26.70
N LYS A 866 0.10 -28.71 28.02
CA LYS A 866 1.28 -28.83 28.90
C LYS A 866 1.96 -30.17 28.58
N ARG A 867 3.29 -30.18 28.52
CA ARG A 867 4.06 -31.43 28.39
C ARG A 867 3.98 -32.18 29.71
N THR A 868 3.83 -33.49 29.66
CA THR A 868 3.96 -34.34 30.85
C THR A 868 5.39 -34.22 31.42
N PRO A 869 5.55 -34.17 32.76
CA PRO A 869 6.87 -34.14 33.38
C PRO A 869 7.67 -35.40 33.05
N SER A 870 8.97 -35.26 32.80
CA SER A 870 9.90 -36.40 32.76
C SER A 870 10.33 -36.80 34.17
N ALA A 871 10.87 -38.02 34.33
CA ALA A 871 11.35 -38.55 35.61
C ALA A 871 12.25 -37.57 36.38
N TYR A 872 13.25 -37.00 35.70
CA TYR A 872 14.13 -35.96 36.25
C TYR A 872 13.39 -34.70 36.76
N ILE A 873 12.28 -34.30 36.11
CA ILE A 873 11.49 -33.13 36.53
C ILE A 873 10.63 -33.46 37.74
N LEU A 874 10.10 -34.69 37.84
CA LEU A 874 9.43 -35.17 39.05
C LEU A 874 10.41 -35.18 40.23
N PHE A 875 11.60 -35.78 40.05
CA PHE A 875 12.68 -35.73 41.04
C PHE A 875 13.08 -34.30 41.42
N CYS A 876 13.23 -33.40 40.44
CA CYS A 876 13.54 -32.00 40.72
C CYS A 876 12.43 -31.27 41.50
N ASN A 877 11.17 -31.67 41.34
CA ASN A 877 10.08 -31.07 42.11
C ASN A 877 10.06 -31.58 43.54
N ASP A 878 10.31 -32.88 43.73
CA ASP A 878 10.27 -33.54 45.04
C ASP A 878 11.53 -33.24 45.88
N ALA A 879 12.72 -33.11 45.25
CA ALA A 879 14.00 -32.86 45.95
C ALA A 879 14.40 -31.38 46.08
N ARG A 880 13.82 -30.45 45.27
CA ARG A 880 14.16 -29.01 45.36
C ARG A 880 13.80 -28.35 46.68
N PRO A 881 12.65 -28.62 47.34
CA PRO A 881 12.30 -27.96 48.59
C PRO A 881 13.34 -28.20 49.68
N ALA A 882 13.73 -29.46 49.91
CA ALA A 882 14.78 -29.82 50.86
C ALA A 882 16.13 -29.17 50.52
N LEU A 883 16.52 -29.13 49.24
CA LEU A 883 17.76 -28.47 48.81
C LEU A 883 17.75 -26.95 49.02
N LEU A 884 16.58 -26.30 48.90
CA LEU A 884 16.41 -24.86 49.21
C LEU A 884 16.36 -24.59 50.72
N GLU A 885 16.01 -25.59 51.53
CA GLU A 885 16.03 -25.51 53.00
C GLU A 885 17.46 -25.76 53.54
N GLU A 886 18.20 -26.68 52.94
CA GLU A 886 19.65 -26.88 53.15
C GLU A 886 20.46 -25.64 52.74
N HIS A 887 20.07 -24.97 51.65
CA HIS A 887 20.81 -23.87 51.03
C HIS A 887 19.91 -22.70 50.57
N PRO A 888 19.34 -21.90 51.50
CA PRO A 888 18.37 -20.85 51.19
C PRO A 888 18.93 -19.69 50.35
N ASP A 889 20.24 -19.42 50.46
CA ASP A 889 20.90 -18.31 49.74
C ASP A 889 21.40 -18.70 48.33
N TRP A 890 21.19 -19.95 47.88
CA TRP A 890 21.69 -20.38 46.58
C TRP A 890 20.86 -19.81 45.41
N PRO A 891 21.51 -19.22 44.38
CA PRO A 891 20.79 -18.78 43.20
C PRO A 891 20.22 -19.99 42.43
N PRO A 892 19.08 -19.87 41.74
CA PRO A 892 18.40 -20.99 41.08
C PRO A 892 19.28 -21.80 40.12
N THR A 893 20.35 -21.22 39.57
CA THR A 893 21.31 -21.90 38.71
C THR A 893 22.16 -22.95 39.44
N GLU A 894 22.58 -22.69 40.69
CA GLU A 894 23.35 -23.68 41.47
C GLU A 894 22.43 -24.79 42.01
N VAL A 895 21.23 -24.43 42.47
CA VAL A 895 20.19 -25.39 42.87
C VAL A 895 19.88 -26.38 41.72
N ILE A 896 19.80 -25.91 40.47
CA ILE A 896 19.56 -26.78 39.30
C ILE A 896 20.77 -27.66 38.98
N LYS A 897 22.02 -27.14 39.09
CA LYS A 897 23.23 -27.94 38.89
C LYS A 897 23.32 -29.07 39.90
N GLU A 898 23.07 -28.78 41.17
CA GLU A 898 23.13 -29.76 42.26
C GLU A 898 22.03 -30.82 42.12
N LEU A 899 20.79 -30.44 41.78
CA LEU A 899 19.74 -31.41 41.43
C LEU A 899 20.13 -32.31 40.25
N ALA A 900 20.90 -31.80 39.27
CA ALA A 900 21.43 -32.61 38.18
C ALA A 900 22.56 -33.56 38.64
N VAL A 901 23.37 -33.18 39.63
CA VAL A 901 24.36 -34.05 40.27
C VAL A 901 23.65 -35.16 41.05
N ARG A 902 22.73 -34.79 41.97
CA ARG A 902 21.96 -35.75 42.78
C ARG A 902 21.19 -36.74 41.88
N TRP A 903 20.55 -36.31 40.79
CA TRP A 903 19.87 -37.22 39.84
C TRP A 903 20.81 -38.23 39.15
N ARG A 904 22.07 -37.87 38.87
CA ARG A 904 23.06 -38.83 38.33
C ARG A 904 23.49 -39.85 39.39
N GLY A 905 23.55 -39.44 40.66
CA GLY A 905 23.98 -40.26 41.78
C GLY A 905 22.89 -41.06 42.52
N ILE A 906 21.60 -40.93 42.18
CA ILE A 906 20.57 -41.79 42.79
C ILE A 906 20.70 -43.24 42.34
N ASP A 907 20.38 -44.16 43.26
CA ASP A 907 20.26 -45.60 42.98
C ASP A 907 19.20 -45.89 41.90
N ASP A 908 19.43 -46.93 41.13
CA ASP A 908 18.56 -47.31 40.01
C ASP A 908 17.14 -47.71 40.46
N GLU A 909 16.98 -48.27 41.66
CA GLU A 909 15.65 -48.52 42.24
C GLU A 909 14.86 -47.23 42.49
N VAL A 910 15.54 -46.16 42.91
CA VAL A 910 14.92 -44.85 43.14
C VAL A 910 14.63 -44.17 41.82
N ARG A 911 15.55 -44.27 40.85
CA ARG A 911 15.36 -43.79 39.47
C ARG A 911 14.15 -44.43 38.80
N ALA A 912 14.01 -45.75 38.91
CA ALA A 912 12.90 -46.52 38.36
C ALA A 912 11.54 -46.04 38.88
N LYS A 913 11.42 -45.63 40.15
CA LYS A 913 10.17 -45.06 40.71
C LYS A 913 9.75 -43.77 40.01
N TYR A 914 10.70 -42.87 39.75
CA TYR A 914 10.43 -41.62 39.01
C TYR A 914 10.15 -41.87 37.53
N GLU A 915 10.77 -42.90 36.93
CA GLU A 915 10.54 -43.29 35.54
C GLU A 915 9.17 -43.93 35.34
N ALA A 916 8.76 -44.83 36.24
CA ALA A 916 7.41 -45.40 36.28
C ALA A 916 6.35 -44.29 36.43
N ARG A 917 6.48 -43.41 37.43
CA ARG A 917 5.56 -42.28 37.65
C ARG A 917 5.50 -41.31 36.45
N ALA A 918 6.60 -41.11 35.74
CA ALA A 918 6.61 -40.30 34.52
C ALA A 918 5.96 -41.01 33.32
N GLN A 919 6.06 -42.34 33.24
CA GLN A 919 5.41 -43.15 32.22
C GLN A 919 3.89 -43.26 32.48
N GLU A 920 3.45 -43.47 33.73
CA GLU A 920 2.03 -43.42 34.13
C GLU A 920 1.38 -42.07 33.77
N LEU A 921 2.02 -40.94 34.13
CA LEU A 921 1.52 -39.60 33.75
C LEU A 921 1.44 -39.39 32.23
N LYS A 922 2.33 -40.04 31.47
CA LYS A 922 2.38 -39.97 30.01
C LYS A 922 1.33 -40.87 29.35
N GLU A 923 1.00 -42.00 29.96
CA GLU A 923 -0.06 -42.92 29.55
C GLU A 923 -1.44 -42.36 29.91
N ALA A 924 -1.63 -41.81 31.12
CA ALA A 924 -2.83 -41.07 31.50
C ALA A 924 -3.11 -39.90 30.54
N ALA A 925 -2.09 -39.07 30.28
CA ALA A 925 -2.21 -37.97 29.30
C ALA A 925 -2.29 -38.45 27.84
N ALA A 926 -2.14 -39.74 27.55
CA ALA A 926 -2.44 -40.34 26.24
C ALA A 926 -3.88 -40.87 26.19
N ALA A 927 -4.37 -41.48 27.27
CA ALA A 927 -5.75 -41.94 27.43
C ALA A 927 -6.76 -40.78 27.44
N GLU A 928 -6.43 -39.63 28.06
CA GLU A 928 -7.24 -38.40 27.96
C GLU A 928 -7.37 -37.84 26.53
N ARG A 929 -6.46 -38.22 25.62
CA ARG A 929 -6.51 -37.83 24.20
C ARG A 929 -7.31 -38.85 23.39
N GLY A 930 -8.60 -38.97 23.73
CA GLY A 930 -9.60 -39.59 22.86
C GLY A 930 -9.68 -38.89 21.49
N ASP A 931 -10.10 -39.62 20.46
CA ASP A 931 -10.00 -39.20 19.05
C ASP A 931 -10.76 -37.90 18.73
N ASP A 932 -10.05 -36.76 18.82
CA ASP A 932 -10.55 -35.43 18.47
C ASP A 932 -9.90 -34.83 17.22
N GLY A 933 -9.35 -35.68 16.33
CA GLY A 933 -9.14 -35.42 14.90
C GLY A 933 -8.30 -34.20 14.47
N ARG A 934 -7.66 -33.46 15.40
CA ARG A 934 -6.95 -32.20 15.12
C ARG A 934 -5.57 -32.08 15.76
N GLY A 935 -4.84 -33.18 15.68
CA GLY A 935 -3.40 -33.22 15.82
C GLY A 935 -2.71 -33.74 14.55
N LYS A 936 -2.99 -33.20 13.34
CA LYS A 936 -2.13 -33.47 12.17
C LYS A 936 -0.72 -32.95 12.49
N ALA A 937 0.12 -33.84 13.03
CA ALA A 937 1.56 -33.64 13.06
C ALA A 937 1.98 -33.25 11.66
N LYS A 938 2.83 -32.22 11.52
CA LYS A 938 3.45 -31.95 10.22
C LYS A 938 4.10 -33.26 9.78
N ALA A 939 3.68 -33.79 8.63
CA ALA A 939 4.25 -35.01 8.07
C ALA A 939 5.78 -34.92 8.18
N LYS A 940 6.40 -35.94 8.78
CA LYS A 940 7.85 -35.99 8.89
C LYS A 940 8.38 -35.87 7.47
N ARG A 941 9.26 -34.87 7.23
CA ARG A 941 9.92 -34.77 5.93
C ARG A 941 10.87 -35.95 5.80
N ALA A 942 10.93 -36.55 4.62
CA ALA A 942 11.96 -37.53 4.32
C ALA A 942 13.35 -36.94 4.60
N PRO A 943 14.28 -37.72 5.19
CA PRO A 943 15.64 -37.27 5.45
C PRO A 943 16.35 -36.99 4.12
N THR A 944 17.08 -35.87 4.05
CA THR A 944 17.94 -35.57 2.89
C THR A 944 19.18 -36.45 2.89
N ALA A 945 19.86 -36.59 1.75
CA ALA A 945 21.10 -37.37 1.60
C ALA A 945 22.14 -37.08 2.70
N TRP A 946 22.42 -35.79 2.94
CA TRP A 946 23.27 -35.31 4.05
C TRP A 946 22.82 -35.75 5.46
N VAL A 947 21.51 -35.89 5.69
CA VAL A 947 20.96 -36.33 6.98
C VAL A 947 21.09 -37.84 7.15
N LEU A 948 20.97 -38.62 6.07
CA LEU A 948 21.25 -40.06 6.09
C LEU A 948 22.74 -40.30 6.39
N PHE A 949 23.63 -39.67 5.62
CA PHE A 949 25.08 -39.69 5.89
C PHE A 949 25.43 -39.27 7.33
N CYS A 950 24.83 -38.20 7.84
CA CYS A 950 25.02 -37.76 9.23
C CYS A 950 24.48 -38.73 10.30
N ASN A 951 23.66 -39.72 9.94
CA ASN A 951 23.21 -40.74 10.88
C ASN A 951 24.16 -41.95 10.86
N ASP A 952 24.72 -42.27 9.69
CA ASP A 952 25.64 -43.39 9.50
C ASP A 952 27.06 -43.06 10.02
N GLU A 953 27.59 -41.88 9.69
CA GLU A 953 28.96 -41.47 10.05
C GLU A 953 29.08 -40.85 11.45
N ARG A 954 28.00 -40.33 12.04
CA ARG A 954 28.08 -39.70 13.38
C ARG A 954 28.50 -40.67 14.49
N PRO A 955 28.04 -41.93 14.54
CA PRO A 955 28.59 -42.94 15.43
C PRO A 955 30.11 -43.13 15.22
N VAL A 956 30.57 -43.23 13.97
CA VAL A 956 31.98 -43.44 13.60
C VAL A 956 32.86 -42.28 14.11
N VAL A 957 32.50 -41.03 13.76
CA VAL A 957 33.20 -39.82 14.23
C VAL A 957 33.21 -39.73 15.76
N ARG A 958 32.16 -40.19 16.45
CA ARG A 958 32.12 -40.22 17.92
C ARG A 958 32.96 -41.34 18.53
N SER A 959 33.10 -42.50 17.88
CA SER A 959 33.99 -43.57 18.37
C SER A 959 35.47 -43.24 18.14
N GLU A 960 35.78 -42.58 17.02
CA GLU A 960 37.14 -42.12 16.72
C GLU A 960 37.57 -40.94 17.59
N GLN A 961 36.64 -40.03 17.93
CA GLN A 961 36.92 -38.82 18.71
C GLN A 961 35.88 -38.59 19.83
N PRO A 962 35.87 -39.43 20.89
CA PRO A 962 34.83 -39.41 21.93
C PRO A 962 34.77 -38.14 22.78
N GLY A 963 35.76 -37.25 22.70
CA GLY A 963 35.79 -35.95 23.39
C GLY A 963 35.18 -34.78 22.61
N LEU A 964 34.79 -34.93 21.34
CA LEU A 964 34.32 -33.79 20.54
C LEU A 964 32.95 -33.28 20.97
N ALA A 965 32.87 -31.96 21.20
CA ALA A 965 31.60 -31.25 21.34
C ALA A 965 30.77 -31.34 20.04
N MET A 966 29.43 -31.32 20.16
CA MET A 966 28.52 -31.55 19.03
C MET A 966 28.68 -30.59 17.85
N GLY A 967 29.14 -29.36 18.09
CA GLY A 967 29.50 -28.42 17.02
C GLY A 967 30.67 -28.93 16.17
N ALA A 968 31.72 -29.44 16.80
CA ALA A 968 32.90 -29.98 16.13
C ALA A 968 32.61 -31.30 15.39
N VAL A 969 31.82 -32.21 16.00
CA VAL A 969 31.32 -33.43 15.31
C VAL A 969 30.55 -33.05 14.04
N THR A 970 29.76 -31.99 14.08
CA THR A 970 29.00 -31.52 12.90
C THR A 970 29.90 -30.91 11.83
N GLN A 971 30.99 -30.23 12.21
CA GLN A 971 31.99 -29.69 11.29
C GLN A 971 32.80 -30.81 10.62
N GLU A 972 33.19 -31.84 11.36
CA GLU A 972 33.93 -32.99 10.81
C GLU A 972 33.07 -33.80 9.83
N LEU A 973 31.79 -34.05 10.16
CA LEU A 973 30.85 -34.63 9.20
C LEU A 973 30.73 -33.77 7.92
N ALA A 974 30.71 -32.45 8.05
CA ALA A 974 30.61 -31.53 6.90
C ALA A 974 31.92 -31.42 6.10
N ARG A 975 33.06 -31.85 6.67
CA ARG A 975 34.32 -32.08 5.95
C ARG A 975 34.21 -33.38 5.14
N ARG A 976 33.92 -34.51 5.80
CA ARG A 976 33.78 -35.84 5.14
C ARG A 976 32.76 -35.83 4.00
N TRP A 977 31.61 -35.20 4.15
CA TRP A 977 30.59 -35.11 3.08
C TRP A 977 31.07 -34.37 1.82
N ARG A 978 31.99 -33.41 1.96
CA ARG A 978 32.61 -32.72 0.81
C ARG A 978 33.70 -33.57 0.15
N GLU A 979 34.33 -34.47 0.90
CA GLU A 979 35.40 -35.35 0.45
C GLU A 979 34.89 -36.69 -0.13
N LEU A 980 33.63 -37.08 0.14
CA LEU A 980 32.96 -38.17 -0.56
C LEU A 980 33.10 -38.04 -2.08
N ASP A 981 33.38 -39.15 -2.75
CA ASP A 981 33.29 -39.23 -4.20
C ASP A 981 31.83 -39.18 -4.68
N ASP A 982 31.63 -38.95 -5.98
CA ASP A 982 30.29 -38.79 -6.54
C ASP A 982 29.48 -40.09 -6.59
N ALA A 983 30.12 -41.27 -6.57
CA ALA A 983 29.45 -42.56 -6.52
C ALA A 983 28.90 -42.87 -5.12
N GLU A 984 29.67 -42.59 -4.06
CA GLU A 984 29.24 -42.70 -2.68
C GLU A 984 28.18 -41.65 -2.33
N ARG A 985 28.37 -40.41 -2.79
CA ARG A 985 27.36 -39.34 -2.66
C ARG A 985 26.07 -39.71 -3.38
N ALA A 986 26.13 -40.33 -4.55
CA ALA A 986 24.95 -40.80 -5.28
C ALA A 986 24.15 -41.87 -4.51
N ARG A 987 24.80 -42.78 -3.77
CA ARG A 987 24.10 -43.76 -2.91
C ARG A 987 23.21 -43.07 -1.86
N TYR A 988 23.73 -42.02 -1.22
CA TYR A 988 22.98 -41.24 -0.24
C TYR A 988 21.85 -40.41 -0.86
N VAL A 989 22.02 -39.95 -2.11
CA VAL A 989 20.96 -39.26 -2.87
C VAL A 989 19.84 -40.21 -3.27
N ALA A 990 20.17 -41.40 -3.80
CA ALA A 990 19.20 -42.44 -4.12
C ALA A 990 18.37 -42.85 -2.88
N ALA A 991 19.05 -43.22 -1.78
CA ALA A 991 18.37 -43.61 -0.53
C ALA A 991 17.50 -42.50 0.09
N ALA A 992 17.76 -41.23 -0.22
CA ALA A 992 16.92 -40.10 0.20
C ALA A 992 15.67 -39.92 -0.68
N GLU A 993 15.77 -40.19 -1.98
CA GLU A 993 14.60 -40.22 -2.87
C GLU A 993 13.73 -41.46 -2.63
N ASP A 994 14.32 -42.64 -2.37
CA ASP A 994 13.59 -43.86 -2.00
C ASP A 994 12.72 -43.64 -0.75
N LYS A 995 13.29 -43.11 0.34
CA LYS A 995 12.53 -42.77 1.56
C LYS A 995 11.51 -41.66 1.36
N LYS A 996 11.68 -40.81 0.35
CA LYS A 996 10.73 -39.75 -0.02
C LYS A 996 9.59 -40.29 -0.88
N GLN A 997 9.83 -41.36 -1.64
CA GLN A 997 8.80 -42.12 -2.35
C GLN A 997 8.01 -43.01 -1.39
N GLU A 998 8.68 -43.77 -0.51
CA GLU A 998 8.06 -44.55 0.57
C GLU A 998 7.13 -43.68 1.44
N MET A 999 7.58 -42.48 1.83
CA MET A 999 6.76 -41.52 2.59
C MET A 999 5.65 -40.83 1.78
N ARG A 1000 5.65 -40.92 0.45
CA ARG A 1000 4.52 -40.49 -0.40
C ARG A 1000 3.48 -41.60 -0.52
N GLU A 1001 3.91 -42.84 -0.71
CA GLU A 1001 3.06 -44.02 -0.87
C GLU A 1001 2.36 -44.40 0.44
N THR A 1002 3.02 -44.20 1.59
CA THR A 1002 2.45 -44.44 2.93
C THR A 1002 1.65 -43.27 3.51
N ALA A 1003 1.49 -42.16 2.78
CA ALA A 1003 0.73 -41.01 3.25
C ALA A 1003 -0.79 -41.23 3.08
N PRO A 1004 -1.61 -41.13 4.15
CA PRO A 1004 -3.04 -41.30 4.01
C PRO A 1004 -3.66 -40.19 3.15
N VAL A 1005 -4.42 -40.60 2.13
CA VAL A 1005 -5.21 -39.71 1.26
C VAL A 1005 -6.14 -38.86 2.13
N ALA A 1006 -6.15 -37.54 1.91
CA ALA A 1006 -6.56 -36.54 2.89
C ALA A 1006 -7.54 -35.48 2.38
#